data_AF-A0A432FXS7-F1
#
_entry.id   AF-A0A432FXS7-F1
#
_cell.length_a   1.000
_cell.length_b   1.000
_cell.length_c   1.000
_cell.angle_alpha   90.00
_cell.angle_beta   90.00
_cell.angle_gamma   90.00
#
_symmetry.space_group_name_H-M   'P 1'
#
loop_
_entity.id
_entity.type
_entity.pdbx_description
1 polymer ?
#
loop_
_entity_poly.entity_id
_entity_poly.type
_entity_poly.pdbx_seq_one_letter_code
_entity_poly.pdbx_strand_id
1 'polypeptide(L)'
;MNNERFWQTKLDARLHDPGEKSLILMRTRAGHEGGTVKALREALALHSVDTAAVKRADWWASAADRPQWPKDFGDQVRWTNEPVLIHPVSGEQIDLRAQGRLKETEPDDIAARSLAHFDRLREQCGNDPKRTLLAFWRFGPELNEQEDDAKLGALWRQLPADSRVPDHSIWEHLDLTSAFAGAFAGDENGEAALLAMSIGPVQPFIAAARSTSDLWAGSHLLARLAWETMRPLVEELGPDAVLFPSLRGIPQVDLWLRDRCGLPDELFSDALWKRSANADANPLFAAALPNRFVALVPAGRARILAERCRDHVRDWMQRVGRQVVERLLQEAGESLDESLYCFEQARRQLAGFPEVHWASVPFSLIGATPDGKQVTDTAQLSEAMAPFFGAVSDEPAGFLAGKAWEVLQRDIQWEDGTDFFIPNPGVLYPAIYELAERVLAAAKSVRSFEQMDERGWRDSLTGEAEWLTTDRHQLDRSCRQQSDTLWARIAQKRPAWAKQGEHLGTLSAVKRLWPTLFAEEVGTAVGRDFDRFVVSTHTMALARQLDHWLEHGGLTADGYSAVAGKIERDRVALPVRLVLRHRDNPALKDARSLLALMEQAQESETDAEAERLRRVVRDTLKWGAGDRDDFRFETYYGLLLMDGDRMGALLAEGGGVNFGESFHPAIRQQFEARADRNPRLKAYADTPRPPSPGRHMAISGALNDFALRLVPHIVQREYLGRLIYGGGDDVLAMLPVADLLPAAARLRDAWSGV
;
A
#
# COMPACT_ATOMS: atom_id res chain seq x y z
N MET A 1 28.04 -10.29 6.40
CA MET A 1 27.10 -10.04 7.51
C MET A 1 26.83 -11.36 8.22
N ASN A 2 27.03 -11.44 9.54
CA ASN A 2 26.53 -12.59 10.30
C ASN A 2 24.99 -12.43 10.39
N ASN A 3 24.28 -13.17 9.54
CA ASN A 3 22.84 -12.99 9.30
C ASN A 3 22.04 -13.10 10.61
N GLU A 4 22.41 -14.01 11.51
CA GLU A 4 21.72 -14.20 12.79
C GLU A 4 21.86 -12.99 13.72
N ARG A 5 23.08 -12.46 13.88
CA ARG A 5 23.34 -11.28 14.72
C ARG A 5 22.60 -10.04 14.21
N PHE A 6 22.49 -9.88 12.90
CA PHE A 6 21.72 -8.79 12.29
C PHE A 6 20.26 -8.81 12.73
N TRP A 7 19.58 -9.97 12.61
CA TRP A 7 18.18 -10.11 13.01
C TRP A 7 17.99 -10.01 14.53
N GLN A 8 18.93 -10.51 15.34
CA GLN A 8 18.92 -10.30 16.80
C GLN A 8 19.02 -8.82 17.17
N THR A 9 19.88 -8.04 16.50
CA THR A 9 19.97 -6.59 16.73
C THR A 9 18.67 -5.88 16.41
N LYS A 10 18.03 -6.22 15.29
CA LYS A 10 16.73 -5.64 14.92
C LYS A 10 15.62 -6.04 15.90
N LEU A 11 15.59 -7.32 16.31
CA LEU A 11 14.61 -7.81 17.28
C LEU A 11 14.76 -7.14 18.65
N ASP A 12 15.99 -6.97 19.13
CA ASP A 12 16.26 -6.25 20.37
C ASP A 12 15.89 -4.77 20.29
N ALA A 13 16.16 -4.13 19.14
CA ALA A 13 15.74 -2.76 18.87
C ALA A 13 14.21 -2.61 18.84
N ARG A 14 13.49 -3.57 18.25
CA ARG A 14 12.03 -3.58 18.27
C ARG A 14 11.46 -3.77 19.68
N LEU A 15 12.19 -4.45 20.56
CA LEU A 15 11.76 -4.74 21.93
C LEU A 15 12.23 -3.71 22.95
N HIS A 16 12.83 -2.59 22.55
CA HIS A 16 13.28 -1.58 23.51
C HIS A 16 12.13 -0.98 24.33
N ASP A 17 10.94 -0.90 23.73
CA ASP A 17 9.70 -0.45 24.35
C ASP A 17 8.58 -1.49 24.18
N PRO A 18 7.65 -1.62 25.16
CA PRO A 18 6.49 -2.48 25.05
C PRO A 18 5.34 -1.80 24.30
N GLY A 19 4.44 -2.59 23.68
CA GLY A 19 3.26 -2.05 22.97
C GLY A 19 2.30 -1.29 23.89
N GLU A 20 2.26 -1.65 25.17
CA GLU A 20 1.44 -1.03 26.21
C GLU A 20 2.08 0.18 26.90
N LYS A 21 3.22 0.70 26.39
CA LYS A 21 4.03 1.75 27.05
C LYS A 21 3.20 2.89 27.64
N SER A 22 2.34 3.51 26.83
CA SER A 22 1.53 4.67 27.23
C SER A 22 0.51 4.36 28.34
N LEU A 23 0.16 3.09 28.54
CA LEU A 23 -0.79 2.62 29.55
C LEU A 23 -0.12 2.24 30.88
N ILE A 24 1.17 1.90 30.88
CA ILE A 24 1.92 1.44 32.07
C ILE A 24 2.92 2.48 32.59
N LEU A 25 3.36 3.41 31.74
CA LEU A 25 4.35 4.43 32.10
C LEU A 25 3.86 5.25 33.30
N MET A 26 4.71 5.38 34.33
CA MET A 26 4.40 6.04 35.61
C MET A 26 3.28 5.39 36.45
N ARG A 27 2.84 4.17 36.11
CA ARG A 27 1.82 3.39 36.87
C ARG A 27 2.36 2.10 37.48
N THR A 28 3.47 1.56 36.97
CA THR A 28 4.12 0.34 37.50
C THR A 28 5.50 0.64 38.10
N ARG A 29 5.93 -0.17 39.08
CA ARG A 29 7.30 -0.09 39.64
C ARG A 29 8.38 -0.59 38.68
N ALA A 30 8.01 -1.49 37.76
CA ALA A 30 8.91 -2.08 36.78
C ALA A 30 9.27 -1.10 35.64
N GLY A 31 8.49 -0.02 35.45
CA GLY A 31 8.66 0.88 34.32
C GLY A 31 8.28 0.22 32.98
N HIS A 32 8.68 0.83 31.87
CA HIS A 32 8.43 0.30 30.52
C HIS A 32 9.54 -0.64 30.03
N GLU A 33 10.78 -0.49 30.51
CA GLU A 33 11.89 -1.40 30.17
C GLU A 33 11.85 -2.72 30.99
N GLY A 34 11.02 -2.77 32.04
CA GLY A 34 10.74 -3.98 32.83
C GLY A 34 9.52 -4.76 32.31
N GLY A 35 9.07 -5.78 33.05
CA GLY A 35 7.88 -6.55 32.69
C GLY A 35 8.04 -7.28 31.35
N THR A 36 7.16 -6.95 30.39
CA THR A 36 7.07 -7.56 29.05
C THR A 36 8.40 -7.53 28.29
N VAL A 37 9.07 -6.36 28.21
CA VAL A 37 10.34 -6.21 27.49
C VAL A 37 11.42 -7.13 28.07
N LYS A 38 11.60 -7.09 29.39
CA LYS A 38 12.61 -7.92 30.08
C LYS A 38 12.33 -9.41 29.89
N ALA A 39 11.08 -9.83 30.07
CA ALA A 39 10.68 -11.23 29.91
C ALA A 39 10.95 -11.74 28.49
N LEU A 40 10.61 -10.96 27.46
CA LEU A 40 10.85 -11.32 26.06
C LEU A 40 12.34 -11.35 25.72
N ARG A 41 13.13 -10.38 26.21
CA ARG A 41 14.59 -10.36 26.01
C ARG A 41 15.28 -11.57 26.63
N GLU A 42 14.86 -11.98 27.83
CA GLU A 42 15.34 -13.19 28.51
C GLU A 42 14.93 -14.46 27.74
N ALA A 43 13.66 -14.56 27.32
CA ALA A 43 13.15 -15.70 26.56
C ALA A 43 13.81 -15.88 25.19
N LEU A 44 14.24 -14.78 24.55
CA LEU A 44 14.91 -14.76 23.25
C LEU A 44 16.44 -14.75 23.35
N ALA A 45 16.99 -14.82 24.57
CA ALA A 45 18.43 -14.80 24.83
C ALA A 45 19.19 -13.64 24.15
N LEU A 46 18.61 -12.43 24.10
CA LEU A 46 19.17 -11.25 23.41
C LEU A 46 20.35 -10.58 24.15
N HIS A 47 20.97 -11.26 25.12
CA HIS A 47 21.99 -10.71 26.00
C HIS A 47 23.33 -10.36 25.32
N SER A 48 23.57 -10.84 24.09
CA SER A 48 24.82 -10.64 23.33
C SER A 48 24.73 -9.59 22.22
N VAL A 49 23.63 -8.84 22.16
CA VAL A 49 23.37 -7.83 21.11
C VAL A 49 24.18 -6.55 21.38
N ASP A 50 24.55 -5.84 20.31
CA ASP A 50 25.18 -4.53 20.41
C ASP A 50 24.20 -3.47 20.95
N THR A 51 24.18 -3.35 22.27
CA THR A 51 23.31 -2.38 22.97
C THR A 51 23.62 -0.92 22.61
N ALA A 52 24.81 -0.59 22.08
CA ALA A 52 25.14 0.77 21.71
C ALA A 52 24.43 1.16 20.39
N ALA A 53 24.43 0.26 19.41
CA ALA A 53 23.71 0.48 18.14
C ALA A 53 22.20 0.61 18.36
N VAL A 54 21.62 -0.21 19.24
CA VAL A 54 20.19 -0.15 19.60
C VAL A 54 19.83 1.17 20.30
N LYS A 55 20.64 1.62 21.27
CA LYS A 55 20.43 2.91 21.94
C LYS A 55 20.55 4.08 20.98
N ARG A 56 21.54 4.06 20.08
CA ARG A 56 21.69 5.09 19.05
C ARG A 56 20.48 5.12 18.11
N ALA A 57 19.96 3.94 17.73
CA ALA A 57 18.78 3.82 16.89
C ALA A 57 17.53 4.41 17.54
N ASP A 58 17.29 4.15 18.83
CA ASP A 58 16.20 4.76 19.60
C ASP A 58 16.33 6.29 19.64
N TRP A 59 17.52 6.81 19.96
CA TRP A 59 17.75 8.27 19.99
C TRP A 59 17.48 8.94 18.63
N TRP A 60 17.94 8.34 17.54
CA TRP A 60 17.75 8.89 16.20
C TRP A 60 16.29 8.76 15.74
N ALA A 61 15.65 7.62 15.99
CA ALA A 61 14.24 7.40 15.69
C ALA A 61 13.34 8.39 16.45
N SER A 62 13.55 8.52 17.75
CA SER A 62 12.80 9.47 18.59
C SER A 62 13.01 10.92 18.12
N ALA A 63 14.22 11.30 17.72
CA ALA A 63 14.50 12.66 17.25
C ALA A 63 13.96 12.94 15.85
N ALA A 64 13.89 11.93 14.98
CA ALA A 64 13.30 12.04 13.64
C ALA A 64 11.78 12.18 13.69
N ASP A 65 11.12 11.51 14.64
CA ASP A 65 9.66 11.55 14.77
C ASP A 65 9.16 12.71 15.62
N ARG A 66 9.85 13.04 16.72
CA ARG A 66 9.28 13.92 17.74
C ARG A 66 9.73 15.37 17.58
N PRO A 67 8.79 16.33 17.62
CA PRO A 67 9.13 17.73 17.80
C PRO A 67 9.86 17.91 19.14
N GLN A 68 10.82 18.83 19.20
CA GLN A 68 11.58 19.07 20.43
C GLN A 68 10.89 20.17 21.26
N TRP A 69 11.01 20.08 22.57
CA TRP A 69 10.52 21.09 23.51
C TRP A 69 11.57 21.36 24.60
N PRO A 70 11.45 22.49 25.32
CA PRO A 70 12.34 22.80 26.43
C PRO A 70 12.37 21.74 27.54
N LYS A 71 13.56 21.40 28.05
CA LYS A 71 13.82 20.40 29.10
C LYS A 71 13.16 20.74 30.45
N ASP A 72 12.88 22.02 30.70
CA ASP A 72 12.31 22.53 31.96
C ASP A 72 10.79 22.40 32.04
N PHE A 73 10.14 21.93 30.97
CA PHE A 73 8.69 21.68 31.00
C PHE A 73 8.36 20.47 31.87
N GLY A 74 7.18 20.49 32.49
CA GLY A 74 6.61 19.35 33.20
C GLY A 74 6.35 18.23 32.22
N ASP A 75 7.38 17.43 31.95
CA ASP A 75 7.44 16.39 30.92
C ASP A 75 6.66 15.12 31.30
N GLN A 76 6.00 15.13 32.46
CA GLN A 76 5.25 13.99 32.98
C GLN A 76 3.77 14.03 32.59
N VAL A 77 3.48 13.68 31.34
CA VAL A 77 2.11 13.42 30.90
C VAL A 77 1.73 11.99 31.26
N ARG A 78 0.89 11.82 32.31
CA ARG A 78 0.23 10.54 32.58
C ARG A 78 -0.94 10.36 31.62
N TRP A 79 -0.65 9.81 30.44
CA TRP A 79 -1.59 9.74 29.32
C TRP A 79 -2.95 9.13 29.69
N THR A 80 -3.01 8.11 30.55
CA THR A 80 -4.29 7.51 30.98
C THR A 80 -5.22 8.47 31.74
N ASN A 81 -4.72 9.57 32.30
CA ASN A 81 -5.55 10.58 32.97
C ASN A 81 -6.18 11.56 31.98
N GLU A 82 -5.47 11.87 30.90
CA GLU A 82 -5.88 12.76 29.81
C GLU A 82 -5.55 12.08 28.47
N PRO A 83 -6.27 11.02 28.09
CA PRO A 83 -5.93 10.22 26.92
C PRO A 83 -6.37 10.93 25.64
N VAL A 84 -5.51 11.80 25.14
CA VAL A 84 -5.71 12.52 23.87
C VAL A 84 -4.81 11.93 22.80
N LEU A 85 -5.38 11.69 21.61
CA LEU A 85 -4.65 11.45 20.37
C LEU A 85 -4.75 12.69 19.47
N ILE A 86 -3.72 12.95 18.67
CA ILE A 86 -3.71 14.07 17.73
C ILE A 86 -3.59 13.51 16.32
N HIS A 87 -4.55 13.83 15.45
CA HIS A 87 -4.53 13.33 14.08
C HIS A 87 -3.34 13.94 13.30
N PRO A 88 -2.46 13.12 12.69
CA PRO A 88 -1.16 13.58 12.18
C PRO A 88 -1.25 14.56 11.00
N VAL A 89 -2.39 14.62 10.31
CA VAL A 89 -2.60 15.51 9.14
C VAL A 89 -3.44 16.74 9.48
N SER A 90 -4.48 16.58 10.30
CA SER A 90 -5.45 17.65 10.58
C SER A 90 -5.22 18.36 11.89
N GLY A 91 -4.42 17.78 12.81
CA GLY A 91 -4.25 18.31 14.16
C GLY A 91 -5.50 18.13 15.04
N GLU A 92 -6.52 17.43 14.54
CA GLU A 92 -7.75 17.17 15.29
C GLU A 92 -7.43 16.36 16.56
N GLN A 93 -7.97 16.83 17.69
CA GLN A 93 -7.79 16.18 18.98
C GLN A 93 -8.92 15.19 19.21
N ILE A 94 -8.55 13.92 19.40
CA ILE A 94 -9.47 12.85 19.78
C ILE A 94 -9.29 12.64 21.28
N ASP A 95 -10.19 13.22 22.07
CA ASP A 95 -10.24 13.04 23.51
C ASP A 95 -11.01 11.76 23.87
N LEU A 96 -10.30 10.79 24.45
CA LEU A 96 -10.83 9.46 24.76
C LEU A 96 -11.54 9.39 26.13
N ARG A 97 -11.61 10.50 26.88
CA ARG A 97 -12.26 10.52 28.21
C ARG A 97 -13.75 10.24 28.15
N ALA A 98 -14.42 10.62 27.05
CA ALA A 98 -15.84 10.39 26.88
C ALA A 98 -16.16 8.92 26.52
N GLN A 99 -15.20 8.19 25.95
CA GLN A 99 -15.38 6.85 25.40
C GLN A 99 -14.85 5.73 26.33
N GLY A 100 -14.13 6.04 27.42
CA GLY A 100 -13.51 4.97 28.21
C GLY A 100 -13.08 5.31 29.64
N ARG A 101 -12.70 4.26 30.38
CA ARG A 101 -12.20 4.28 31.76
C ARG A 101 -10.72 3.90 31.84
N LEU A 102 -9.90 4.39 30.91
CA LEU A 102 -8.46 4.03 30.80
C LEU A 102 -7.65 4.25 32.09
N LYS A 103 -8.04 5.27 32.87
CA LYS A 103 -7.45 5.55 34.19
C LYS A 103 -7.65 4.41 35.19
N GLU A 104 -8.73 3.65 35.03
CA GLU A 104 -9.15 2.58 35.93
C GLU A 104 -8.65 1.20 35.48
N THR A 105 -8.10 1.09 34.27
CA THR A 105 -7.58 -0.18 33.76
C THR A 105 -6.34 -0.61 34.52
N GLU A 106 -6.33 -1.81 35.09
CA GLU A 106 -5.19 -2.32 35.86
C GLU A 106 -3.94 -2.52 34.96
N PRO A 107 -2.82 -1.82 35.23
CA PRO A 107 -1.61 -1.91 34.39
C PRO A 107 -1.04 -3.32 34.25
N ASP A 108 -1.10 -4.11 35.34
CA ASP A 108 -0.52 -5.45 35.38
C ASP A 108 -1.32 -6.45 34.50
N ASP A 109 -2.64 -6.25 34.36
CA ASP A 109 -3.48 -7.06 33.47
C ASP A 109 -3.14 -6.77 32.00
N ILE A 110 -3.01 -5.49 31.62
CA ILE A 110 -2.61 -5.11 30.25
C ILE A 110 -1.22 -5.69 29.92
N ALA A 111 -0.26 -5.56 30.84
CA ALA A 111 1.09 -6.09 30.65
C ALA A 111 1.09 -7.62 30.49
N ALA A 112 0.27 -8.33 31.29
CA ALA A 112 0.12 -9.78 31.18
C ALA A 112 -0.50 -10.20 29.83
N ARG A 113 -1.53 -9.48 29.36
CA ARG A 113 -2.16 -9.71 28.03
C ARG A 113 -1.16 -9.46 26.89
N SER A 114 -0.39 -8.38 26.97
CA SER A 114 0.66 -8.04 26.00
C SER A 114 1.74 -9.12 25.95
N LEU A 115 2.29 -9.51 27.12
CA LEU A 115 3.28 -10.57 27.21
C LEU A 115 2.75 -11.89 26.63
N ALA A 116 1.54 -12.31 27.00
CA ALA A 116 0.93 -13.53 26.48
C ALA A 116 0.75 -13.49 24.95
N HIS A 117 0.46 -12.32 24.38
CA HIS A 117 0.37 -12.13 22.93
C HIS A 117 1.71 -12.32 22.23
N PHE A 118 2.76 -11.64 22.71
CA PHE A 118 4.09 -11.74 22.11
C PHE A 118 4.74 -13.11 22.36
N ASP A 119 4.51 -13.74 23.50
CA ASP A 119 4.98 -15.11 23.77
C ASP A 119 4.36 -16.11 22.81
N ARG A 120 3.05 -16.03 22.56
CA ARG A 120 2.38 -16.87 21.57
C ARG A 120 2.97 -16.71 20.17
N LEU A 121 3.18 -15.46 19.73
CA LEU A 121 3.79 -15.18 18.42
C LEU A 121 5.22 -15.76 18.31
N ARG A 122 6.02 -15.58 19.37
CA ARG A 122 7.39 -16.10 19.47
C ARG A 122 7.42 -17.63 19.43
N GLU A 123 6.58 -18.29 20.23
CA GLU A 123 6.52 -19.75 20.34
C GLU A 123 6.13 -20.39 19.00
N GLN A 124 5.15 -19.81 18.31
CA GLN A 124 4.75 -20.25 16.97
C GLN A 124 5.88 -20.09 15.93
N CYS A 125 6.82 -19.18 16.15
CA CYS A 125 7.99 -18.97 15.29
C CYS A 125 9.22 -19.82 15.67
N GLY A 126 9.13 -20.66 16.71
CA GLY A 126 10.23 -21.51 17.16
C GLY A 126 11.44 -20.74 17.71
N ASN A 127 11.25 -19.50 18.16
CA ASN A 127 12.30 -18.58 18.63
C ASN A 127 13.35 -18.18 17.57
N ASP A 128 13.11 -18.42 16.28
CA ASP A 128 14.00 -17.90 15.24
C ASP A 128 13.95 -16.35 15.24
N PRO A 129 15.09 -15.64 15.35
CA PRO A 129 15.08 -14.18 15.47
C PRO A 129 14.43 -13.47 14.29
N LYS A 130 14.65 -13.95 13.06
CA LYS A 130 14.06 -13.36 11.86
C LYS A 130 12.55 -13.55 11.84
N ARG A 131 12.07 -14.79 11.99
CA ARG A 131 10.63 -15.09 12.00
C ARG A 131 9.91 -14.40 13.15
N THR A 132 10.52 -14.38 14.34
CA THR A 132 9.96 -13.69 15.51
C THR A 132 9.83 -12.19 15.24
N LEU A 133 10.87 -11.54 14.70
CA LEU A 133 10.80 -10.13 14.31
C LEU A 133 9.68 -9.88 13.30
N LEU A 134 9.59 -10.71 12.25
CA LEU A 134 8.57 -10.58 11.22
C LEU A 134 7.14 -10.78 11.76
N ALA A 135 6.95 -11.74 12.67
CA ALA A 135 5.67 -11.96 13.34
C ALA A 135 5.31 -10.79 14.26
N PHE A 136 6.27 -10.26 15.03
CA PHE A 136 6.06 -9.09 15.89
C PHE A 136 5.77 -7.83 15.06
N TRP A 137 6.41 -7.68 13.91
CA TRP A 137 6.15 -6.60 12.97
C TRP A 137 4.73 -6.67 12.39
N ARG A 138 4.31 -7.85 11.95
CA ARG A 138 3.02 -8.03 11.28
C ARG A 138 1.82 -8.06 12.24
N PHE A 139 1.96 -8.77 13.36
CA PHE A 139 0.84 -9.12 14.26
C PHE A 139 0.96 -8.49 15.65
N GLY A 140 2.05 -7.81 15.98
CA GLY A 140 2.17 -7.03 17.22
C GLY A 140 1.00 -6.04 17.41
N PRO A 141 0.61 -5.26 16.38
CA PRO A 141 -0.55 -4.36 16.46
C PRO A 141 -1.92 -5.06 16.40
N GLU A 142 -1.99 -6.39 16.31
CA GLU A 142 -3.24 -7.15 16.23
C GLU A 142 -3.43 -8.00 17.49
N LEU A 143 -3.63 -7.33 18.63
CA LEU A 143 -3.84 -7.98 19.92
C LEU A 143 -5.09 -8.88 19.85
N ASN A 144 -4.92 -10.16 20.21
CA ASN A 144 -6.03 -11.09 20.35
C ASN A 144 -6.63 -10.94 21.75
N GLU A 145 -7.75 -10.23 21.84
CA GLU A 145 -8.43 -9.91 23.10
C GLU A 145 -9.72 -10.70 23.26
N GLN A 146 -10.01 -11.08 24.50
CA GLN A 146 -11.32 -11.60 24.87
C GLN A 146 -12.37 -10.50 24.76
N GLU A 147 -13.62 -10.86 24.49
CA GLU A 147 -14.73 -9.91 24.55
C GLU A 147 -15.08 -9.62 26.01
N ASP A 148 -14.45 -8.56 26.56
CA ASP A 148 -14.66 -8.05 27.92
C ASP A 148 -14.66 -6.51 27.96
N ASP A 149 -14.97 -5.93 29.13
CA ASP A 149 -14.99 -4.48 29.35
C ASP A 149 -13.58 -3.83 29.33
N ALA A 150 -12.52 -4.63 29.32
CA ALA A 150 -11.13 -4.18 29.33
C ALA A 150 -10.47 -4.20 27.94
N LYS A 151 -11.20 -4.64 26.91
CA LYS A 151 -10.76 -4.72 25.52
C LYS A 151 -10.34 -3.35 24.98
N LEU A 152 -9.11 -3.26 24.49
CA LEU A 152 -8.56 -2.06 23.84
C LEU A 152 -9.01 -1.94 22.39
N GLY A 153 -9.18 -3.06 21.69
CA GLY A 153 -9.64 -3.13 20.31
C GLY A 153 -8.76 -2.29 19.38
N ALA A 154 -9.40 -1.36 18.64
CA ALA A 154 -8.69 -0.49 17.70
C ALA A 154 -7.68 0.45 18.40
N LEU A 155 -7.89 0.76 19.69
CA LEU A 155 -7.00 1.64 20.45
C LEU A 155 -5.59 1.06 20.59
N TRP A 156 -5.44 -0.27 20.68
CA TRP A 156 -4.12 -0.93 20.75
C TRP A 156 -3.20 -0.53 19.59
N ARG A 157 -3.76 -0.38 18.38
CA ARG A 157 -3.01 0.06 17.19
C ARG A 157 -2.63 1.53 17.22
N GLN A 158 -3.31 2.33 18.04
CA GLN A 158 -3.20 3.79 18.07
C GLN A 158 -2.56 4.29 19.37
N LEU A 159 -2.08 3.40 20.24
CA LEU A 159 -1.40 3.80 21.46
C LEU A 159 -0.16 4.63 21.11
N PRO A 160 -0.02 5.84 21.69
CA PRO A 160 1.02 6.76 21.26
C PRO A 160 2.41 6.28 21.71
N ALA A 161 3.42 6.47 20.86
CA ALA A 161 4.81 6.19 21.23
C ALA A 161 5.31 7.14 22.33
N ASP A 162 4.82 8.38 22.30
CA ASP A 162 5.12 9.44 23.24
C ASP A 162 3.83 10.11 23.71
N SER A 163 3.59 10.07 25.02
CA SER A 163 2.41 10.69 25.64
C SER A 163 2.35 12.21 25.46
N ARG A 164 3.48 12.86 25.18
CA ARG A 164 3.59 14.32 25.00
C ARG A 164 3.32 14.74 23.57
N VAL A 165 3.49 13.82 22.61
CA VAL A 165 3.26 14.03 21.18
C VAL A 165 2.48 12.83 20.64
N PRO A 166 1.18 12.72 20.95
CA PRO A 166 0.39 11.53 20.69
C PRO A 166 -0.16 11.48 19.26
N ASP A 167 0.71 11.65 18.25
CA ASP A 167 0.34 11.73 16.83
C ASP A 167 0.87 10.60 15.94
N HIS A 168 1.67 9.71 16.51
CA HIS A 168 2.13 8.47 15.90
C HIS A 168 2.07 7.36 16.94
N SER A 169 1.80 6.14 16.48
CA SER A 169 1.68 5.01 17.39
C SER A 169 3.06 4.50 17.79
N ILE A 170 3.10 3.76 18.90
CA ILE A 170 4.27 3.02 19.34
C ILE A 170 4.79 2.08 18.23
N TRP A 171 3.90 1.56 17.37
CA TRP A 171 4.28 0.61 16.32
C TRP A 171 5.13 1.24 15.22
N GLU A 172 4.87 2.49 14.85
CA GLU A 172 5.72 3.21 13.89
C GLU A 172 7.10 3.49 14.51
N HIS A 173 7.14 3.88 15.79
CA HIS A 173 8.39 4.12 16.50
C HIS A 173 9.25 2.85 16.62
N LEU A 174 8.65 1.71 16.97
CA LEU A 174 9.35 0.42 17.05
C LEU A 174 9.88 -0.04 15.68
N ASP A 175 9.12 0.18 14.62
CA ASP A 175 9.57 -0.11 13.25
C ASP A 175 10.77 0.77 12.87
N LEU A 176 10.72 2.08 13.15
CA LEU A 176 11.80 3.01 12.84
C LEU A 176 13.09 2.72 13.63
N THR A 177 12.97 2.44 14.93
CA THR A 177 14.11 2.06 15.77
C THR A 177 14.76 0.77 15.28
N SER A 178 13.95 -0.23 14.89
CA SER A 178 14.43 -1.48 14.28
C SER A 178 15.08 -1.24 12.90
N ALA A 179 14.55 -0.32 12.10
CA ALA A 179 15.14 0.07 10.82
C ALA A 179 16.52 0.71 10.97
N PHE A 180 16.68 1.69 11.88
CA PHE A 180 17.99 2.32 12.15
C PHE A 180 18.99 1.31 12.70
N ALA A 181 18.59 0.47 13.66
CA ALA A 181 19.44 -0.56 14.20
C ALA A 181 19.91 -1.55 13.12
N GLY A 182 19.02 -1.91 12.19
CA GLY A 182 19.35 -2.71 11.01
C GLY A 182 20.34 -2.01 10.07
N ALA A 183 20.10 -0.75 9.72
CA ALA A 183 21.00 0.03 8.88
C ALA A 183 22.41 0.11 9.47
N PHE A 184 22.51 0.41 10.77
CA PHE A 184 23.77 0.44 11.52
C PHE A 184 24.46 -0.91 11.57
N ALA A 185 23.74 -1.98 11.92
CA ALA A 185 24.32 -3.32 12.01
C ALA A 185 24.74 -3.87 10.64
N GLY A 186 24.16 -3.35 9.56
CA GLY A 186 24.44 -3.78 8.20
C GLY A 186 25.49 -2.96 7.45
N ASP A 187 26.03 -1.92 8.07
CA ASP A 187 27.08 -1.05 7.53
C ASP A 187 28.41 -1.28 8.26
N GLU A 188 29.54 -1.19 7.54
CA GLU A 188 30.87 -1.42 8.13
C GLU A 188 31.25 -0.34 9.15
N ASN A 189 30.76 0.88 8.96
CA ASN A 189 31.03 2.02 9.84
C ASN A 189 29.81 2.35 10.72
N GLY A 190 28.76 1.56 10.64
CA GLY A 190 27.50 1.84 11.33
C GLY A 190 26.77 3.06 10.74
N GLU A 191 26.91 3.35 9.45
CA GLU A 191 26.25 4.48 8.78
C GLU A 191 24.91 4.09 8.14
N ALA A 192 23.96 5.04 8.12
CA ALA A 192 22.66 4.88 7.50
C ALA A 192 22.46 5.86 6.34
N ALA A 193 21.59 5.49 5.39
CA ALA A 193 21.18 6.34 4.28
C ALA A 193 19.68 6.18 4.00
N LEU A 194 19.06 7.24 3.48
CA LEU A 194 17.74 7.14 2.85
C LEU A 194 17.93 6.76 1.38
N LEU A 195 17.30 5.66 0.97
CA LEU A 195 17.18 5.21 -0.40
C LEU A 195 15.75 5.52 -0.88
N ALA A 196 15.61 6.46 -1.81
CA ALA A 196 14.35 6.77 -2.48
C ALA A 196 14.36 6.13 -3.87
N MET A 197 13.30 5.39 -4.20
CA MET A 197 13.17 4.67 -5.46
C MET A 197 11.80 4.88 -6.09
N SER A 198 11.74 4.89 -7.42
CA SER A 198 10.49 5.02 -8.17
C SER A 198 10.55 4.22 -9.47
N ILE A 199 9.43 3.56 -9.77
CA ILE A 199 9.22 2.82 -11.01
C ILE A 199 8.31 3.60 -11.97
N GLY A 200 8.52 3.44 -13.26
CA GLY A 200 7.72 4.07 -14.31
C GLY A 200 7.82 3.36 -15.67
N PRO A 201 7.09 3.87 -16.69
CA PRO A 201 6.08 4.93 -16.61
C PRO A 201 4.76 4.46 -15.94
N VAL A 202 4.07 5.36 -15.22
CA VAL A 202 2.81 5.02 -14.52
C VAL A 202 1.58 5.36 -15.35
N GLN A 203 1.31 6.66 -15.57
CA GLN A 203 0.07 7.12 -16.19
C GLN A 203 -0.08 6.62 -17.64
N PRO A 204 0.94 6.72 -18.53
CA PRO A 204 0.85 6.14 -19.87
C PRO A 204 0.58 4.62 -19.85
N PHE A 205 1.19 3.90 -18.90
CA PHE A 205 1.01 2.46 -18.77
C PHE A 205 -0.40 2.08 -18.32
N ILE A 206 -1.00 2.78 -17.37
CA ILE A 206 -2.37 2.55 -16.94
C ILE A 206 -3.36 2.91 -18.06
N ALA A 207 -3.22 4.10 -18.63
CA ALA A 207 -4.11 4.67 -19.64
C ALA A 207 -4.16 3.86 -20.95
N ALA A 208 -3.12 3.09 -21.27
CA ALA A 208 -3.09 2.17 -22.40
C ALA A 208 -4.06 0.98 -22.21
N ALA A 209 -5.37 1.22 -22.29
CA ALA A 209 -6.42 0.26 -22.01
C ALA A 209 -7.57 0.40 -23.01
N ARG A 210 -8.13 -0.74 -23.47
CA ARG A 210 -9.34 -0.79 -24.32
C ARG A 210 -10.54 -1.41 -23.61
N SER A 211 -10.33 -1.89 -22.39
CA SER A 211 -11.34 -2.51 -21.54
C SER A 211 -11.08 -2.17 -20.07
N THR A 212 -12.09 -2.34 -19.23
CA THR A 212 -11.95 -2.22 -17.76
C THR A 212 -11.00 -3.27 -17.19
N SER A 213 -10.90 -4.43 -17.84
CA SER A 213 -9.91 -5.47 -17.51
C SER A 213 -8.48 -5.00 -17.74
N ASP A 214 -8.20 -4.36 -18.88
CA ASP A 214 -6.89 -3.79 -19.17
C ASP A 214 -6.55 -2.71 -18.15
N LEU A 215 -7.51 -1.84 -17.81
CA LEU A 215 -7.31 -0.75 -16.85
C LEU A 215 -6.94 -1.29 -15.46
N TRP A 216 -7.67 -2.29 -14.96
CA TRP A 216 -7.28 -3.01 -13.75
C TRP A 216 -5.90 -3.64 -13.88
N ALA A 217 -5.63 -4.32 -14.99
CA ALA A 217 -4.38 -5.05 -15.16
C ALA A 217 -3.18 -4.11 -15.13
N GLY A 218 -3.29 -2.92 -15.73
CA GLY A 218 -2.25 -1.90 -15.67
C GLY A 218 -1.97 -1.46 -14.24
N SER A 219 -3.01 -1.10 -13.49
CA SER A 219 -2.85 -0.67 -12.11
C SER A 219 -2.32 -1.78 -11.19
N HIS A 220 -2.91 -2.97 -11.26
CA HIS A 220 -2.49 -4.10 -10.44
C HIS A 220 -1.08 -4.60 -10.78
N LEU A 221 -0.72 -4.65 -12.06
CA LEU A 221 0.63 -5.03 -12.46
C LEU A 221 1.65 -4.00 -11.97
N LEU A 222 1.33 -2.70 -11.95
CA LEU A 222 2.20 -1.69 -11.33
C LEU A 222 2.38 -1.91 -9.82
N ALA A 223 1.30 -2.19 -9.09
CA ALA A 223 1.41 -2.52 -7.66
C ALA A 223 2.24 -3.80 -7.44
N ARG A 224 2.11 -4.80 -8.32
CA ARG A 224 2.96 -6.00 -8.26
C ARG A 224 4.41 -5.69 -8.61
N LEU A 225 4.68 -4.86 -9.61
CA LEU A 225 6.02 -4.41 -9.96
C LEU A 225 6.66 -3.63 -8.80
N ALA A 226 5.87 -2.79 -8.09
CA ALA A 226 6.33 -2.09 -6.91
C ALA A 226 6.75 -3.07 -5.81
N TRP A 227 5.93 -4.08 -5.52
CA TRP A 227 6.30 -5.15 -4.60
C TRP A 227 7.56 -5.91 -5.03
N GLU A 228 7.62 -6.35 -6.28
CA GLU A 228 8.78 -7.08 -6.81
C GLU A 228 10.04 -6.22 -6.76
N THR A 229 9.94 -4.90 -6.95
CA THR A 229 11.07 -3.97 -6.79
C THR A 229 11.53 -3.88 -5.34
N MET A 230 10.61 -3.79 -4.38
CA MET A 230 10.94 -3.71 -2.94
C MET A 230 11.43 -5.04 -2.37
N ARG A 231 10.99 -6.18 -2.92
CA ARG A 231 11.18 -7.50 -2.32
C ARG A 231 12.64 -7.85 -1.99
N PRO A 232 13.64 -7.65 -2.88
CA PRO A 232 15.03 -7.97 -2.55
C PRO A 232 15.56 -7.18 -1.35
N LEU A 233 15.17 -5.91 -1.21
CA LEU A 233 15.54 -5.08 -0.06
C LEU A 233 14.84 -5.58 1.20
N VAL A 234 13.54 -5.88 1.12
CA VAL A 234 12.74 -6.39 2.25
C VAL A 234 13.21 -7.76 2.73
N GLU A 235 13.63 -8.65 1.82
CA GLU A 235 14.17 -9.97 2.15
C GLU A 235 15.47 -9.90 2.96
N GLU A 236 16.25 -8.86 2.70
CA GLU A 236 17.57 -8.66 3.26
C GLU A 236 17.55 -7.83 4.55
N LEU A 237 16.78 -6.74 4.56
CA LEU A 237 16.76 -5.79 5.67
C LEU A 237 15.52 -5.92 6.56
N GLY A 238 14.45 -6.56 6.09
CA GLY A 238 13.15 -6.60 6.76
C GLY A 238 12.18 -5.55 6.22
N PRO A 239 10.86 -5.76 6.40
CA PRO A 239 9.82 -4.86 5.87
C PRO A 239 9.75 -3.52 6.60
N ASP A 240 10.20 -3.47 7.85
CA ASP A 240 10.33 -2.25 8.67
C ASP A 240 11.39 -1.27 8.14
N ALA A 241 12.31 -1.72 7.28
CA ALA A 241 13.26 -0.83 6.61
C ALA A 241 12.60 0.08 5.57
N VAL A 242 11.39 -0.24 5.09
CA VAL A 242 10.63 0.59 4.15
C VAL A 242 9.76 1.57 4.94
N LEU A 243 10.13 2.85 4.92
CA LEU A 243 9.45 3.93 5.65
C LEU A 243 8.17 4.39 4.93
N PHE A 244 8.17 4.31 3.60
CA PHE A 244 7.01 4.59 2.76
C PHE A 244 7.08 3.72 1.51
N PRO A 245 5.98 3.09 1.06
CA PRO A 245 4.70 2.97 1.74
C PRO A 245 4.79 2.03 2.95
N SER A 246 3.80 2.09 3.84
CA SER A 246 3.61 1.08 4.88
C SER A 246 3.31 -0.28 4.23
N LEU A 247 4.09 -1.31 4.55
CA LEU A 247 3.92 -2.66 4.02
C LEU A 247 3.00 -3.53 4.89
N ARG A 248 2.67 -3.07 6.10
CA ARG A 248 1.96 -3.87 7.10
C ARG A 248 0.52 -4.12 6.66
N GLY A 249 0.10 -5.38 6.66
CA GLY A 249 -1.28 -5.76 6.32
C GLY A 249 -1.60 -5.78 4.82
N ILE A 250 -0.62 -5.51 3.95
CA ILE A 250 -0.80 -5.65 2.50
C ILE A 250 -0.83 -7.15 2.15
N PRO A 251 -1.91 -7.65 1.50
CA PRO A 251 -2.08 -9.08 1.24
C PRO A 251 -0.90 -9.74 0.51
N GLN A 252 -0.29 -9.03 -0.43
CA GLN A 252 0.86 -9.52 -1.18
C GLN A 252 2.10 -9.74 -0.30
N VAL A 253 2.27 -8.91 0.74
CA VAL A 253 3.35 -9.02 1.73
C VAL A 253 3.04 -10.16 2.69
N ASP A 254 1.78 -10.35 3.08
CA ASP A 254 1.33 -11.49 3.89
C ASP A 254 1.65 -12.83 3.23
N LEU A 255 1.39 -12.96 1.91
CA LEU A 255 1.77 -14.16 1.17
C LEU A 255 3.28 -14.42 1.21
N TRP A 256 4.10 -13.38 1.09
CA TRP A 256 5.55 -13.51 1.20
C TRP A 256 6.01 -13.92 2.61
N LEU A 257 5.41 -13.36 3.66
CA LEU A 257 5.69 -13.75 5.04
C LEU A 257 5.38 -15.24 5.28
N ARG A 258 4.24 -15.71 4.79
CA ARG A 258 3.83 -17.12 4.91
C ARG A 258 4.72 -18.03 4.05
N ASP A 259 4.80 -17.76 2.74
CA ASP A 259 5.35 -18.70 1.77
C ASP A 259 6.87 -18.67 1.67
N ARG A 260 7.50 -17.51 1.91
CA ARG A 260 8.96 -17.32 1.78
C ARG A 260 9.67 -17.18 3.12
N CYS A 261 9.07 -16.49 4.09
CA CYS A 261 9.66 -16.37 5.43
C CYS A 261 9.33 -17.56 6.35
N GLY A 262 8.31 -18.35 5.99
CA GLY A 262 7.88 -19.51 6.76
C GLY A 262 7.16 -19.13 8.04
N LEU A 263 6.41 -18.02 8.06
CA LEU A 263 5.47 -17.75 9.14
C LEU A 263 4.32 -18.77 9.06
N PRO A 264 3.86 -19.31 10.21
CA PRO A 264 2.77 -20.29 10.25
C PRO A 264 1.50 -19.77 9.58
N ASP A 265 0.84 -20.64 8.81
CA ASP A 265 -0.38 -20.31 8.07
C ASP A 265 -1.54 -19.93 9.02
N GLU A 266 -1.53 -20.45 10.25
CA GLU A 266 -2.51 -20.17 11.30
C GLU A 266 -2.52 -18.70 11.71
N LEU A 267 -1.38 -18.01 11.66
CA LEU A 267 -1.30 -16.58 11.99
C LEU A 267 -2.15 -15.72 11.04
N PHE A 268 -2.43 -16.21 9.84
CA PHE A 268 -3.19 -15.51 8.82
C PHE A 268 -4.67 -15.93 8.77
N SER A 269 -5.17 -16.73 9.73
CA SER A 269 -6.57 -17.21 9.77
C SER A 269 -7.59 -16.08 9.66
N ASP A 270 -7.23 -14.92 10.19
CA ASP A 270 -8.09 -13.76 10.32
C ASP A 270 -7.89 -12.74 9.20
N ALA A 271 -6.89 -12.97 8.35
CA ALA A 271 -6.61 -12.12 7.21
C ALA A 271 -7.75 -12.16 6.19
N LEU A 272 -8.14 -10.98 5.70
CA LEU A 272 -9.26 -10.82 4.76
C LEU A 272 -9.06 -11.66 3.49
N TRP A 273 -7.83 -11.71 2.95
CA TRP A 273 -7.50 -12.47 1.75
C TRP A 273 -7.69 -13.99 1.91
N LYS A 274 -7.59 -14.52 3.13
CA LYS A 274 -7.78 -15.94 3.43
C LYS A 274 -9.25 -16.28 3.67
N ARG A 275 -9.98 -15.37 4.35
CA ARG A 275 -11.41 -15.52 4.61
C ARG A 275 -12.28 -15.30 3.37
N SER A 276 -11.82 -14.53 2.39
CA SER A 276 -12.57 -14.25 1.17
C SER A 276 -12.87 -15.53 0.37
N ALA A 277 -14.15 -15.85 0.22
CA ALA A 277 -14.62 -17.02 -0.53
C ALA A 277 -14.53 -16.85 -2.06
N ASN A 278 -14.57 -15.61 -2.55
CA ASN A 278 -14.66 -15.30 -3.99
C ASN A 278 -13.46 -14.45 -4.44
N ALA A 279 -12.94 -14.72 -5.65
CA ALA A 279 -11.88 -13.94 -6.30
C ALA A 279 -12.21 -12.45 -6.31
N ASP A 280 -13.46 -12.14 -6.63
CA ASP A 280 -13.95 -10.78 -6.85
C ASP A 280 -13.80 -9.88 -5.62
N ALA A 281 -13.99 -10.43 -4.42
CA ALA A 281 -13.89 -9.67 -3.17
C ALA A 281 -12.55 -9.93 -2.44
N ASN A 282 -11.61 -10.64 -3.07
CA ASN A 282 -10.35 -10.95 -2.44
C ASN A 282 -9.40 -9.73 -2.56
N PRO A 283 -8.92 -9.16 -1.44
CA PRO A 283 -8.04 -7.99 -1.46
C PRO A 283 -6.68 -8.27 -2.11
N LEU A 284 -6.32 -9.52 -2.40
CA LEU A 284 -5.17 -9.84 -3.25
C LEU A 284 -5.28 -9.26 -4.66
N PHE A 285 -6.49 -9.02 -5.17
CA PHE A 285 -6.70 -8.38 -6.47
C PHE A 285 -6.76 -6.84 -6.39
N ALA A 286 -6.55 -6.26 -5.21
CA ALA A 286 -6.46 -4.81 -5.04
C ALA A 286 -5.03 -4.32 -5.26
N ALA A 287 -4.88 -3.19 -5.96
CA ALA A 287 -3.59 -2.58 -6.21
C ALA A 287 -3.25 -1.60 -5.08
N ALA A 288 -2.67 -2.10 -3.99
CA ALA A 288 -2.45 -1.33 -2.76
C ALA A 288 -1.08 -0.66 -2.64
N LEU A 289 -0.14 -0.92 -3.56
CA LEU A 289 1.23 -0.43 -3.48
C LEU A 289 1.49 0.68 -4.50
N PRO A 290 1.98 1.87 -4.08
CA PRO A 290 2.39 2.93 -4.99
C PRO A 290 3.68 2.58 -5.74
N ASN A 291 3.95 3.34 -6.80
CA ASN A 291 5.12 3.18 -7.66
C ASN A 291 6.41 3.82 -7.10
N ARG A 292 6.40 4.31 -5.87
CA ARG A 292 7.54 4.94 -5.20
C ARG A 292 7.68 4.37 -3.79
N PHE A 293 8.91 4.18 -3.33
CA PHE A 293 9.18 3.88 -1.94
C PHE A 293 10.42 4.61 -1.43
N VAL A 294 10.49 4.78 -0.11
CA VAL A 294 11.63 5.31 0.63
C VAL A 294 11.98 4.30 1.71
N ALA A 295 13.26 3.93 1.77
CA ALA A 295 13.77 2.95 2.71
C ALA A 295 15.01 3.47 3.43
N LEU A 296 15.20 3.01 4.67
CA LEU A 296 16.41 3.22 5.44
C LEU A 296 17.35 2.03 5.23
N VAL A 297 18.55 2.30 4.74
CA VAL A 297 19.51 1.27 4.33
C VAL A 297 20.90 1.52 4.91
N PRO A 298 21.76 0.48 5.02
CA PRO A 298 23.18 0.66 5.28
C PRO A 298 23.83 1.55 4.19
N ALA A 299 24.52 2.62 4.58
CA ALA A 299 24.99 3.64 3.64
C ALA A 299 25.95 3.07 2.58
N GLY A 300 26.92 2.25 2.99
CA GLY A 300 27.88 1.60 2.10
C GLY A 300 27.28 0.57 1.14
N ARG A 301 26.01 0.18 1.34
CA ARG A 301 25.32 -0.85 0.55
C ARG A 301 24.16 -0.31 -0.28
N ALA A 302 23.83 0.97 -0.14
CA ALA A 302 22.67 1.59 -0.79
C ALA A 302 22.65 1.37 -2.31
N ARG A 303 23.78 1.57 -3.00
CA ARG A 303 23.91 1.36 -4.45
C ARG A 303 23.64 -0.09 -4.84
N ILE A 304 24.29 -1.04 -4.17
CA ILE A 304 24.17 -2.48 -4.49
C ILE A 304 22.72 -2.94 -4.28
N LEU A 305 22.08 -2.47 -3.21
CA LEU A 305 20.67 -2.75 -2.93
C LEU A 305 19.75 -2.18 -4.01
N ALA A 306 19.96 -0.93 -4.41
CA ALA A 306 19.16 -0.28 -5.45
C ALA A 306 19.31 -0.97 -6.83
N GLU A 307 20.54 -1.31 -7.22
CA GLU A 307 20.83 -2.05 -8.45
C GLU A 307 20.19 -3.45 -8.40
N ARG A 308 20.28 -4.17 -7.27
CA ARG A 308 19.62 -5.47 -7.08
C ARG A 308 18.09 -5.36 -7.20
N CYS A 309 17.48 -4.32 -6.65
CA CYS A 309 16.04 -4.08 -6.78
C CYS A 309 15.63 -3.86 -8.24
N ARG A 310 16.39 -3.03 -8.98
CA ARG A 310 16.17 -2.80 -10.42
C ARG A 310 16.30 -4.08 -11.23
N ASP A 311 17.40 -4.80 -11.03
CA ASP A 311 17.71 -5.98 -11.85
C ASP A 311 16.68 -7.09 -11.58
N HIS A 312 16.30 -7.28 -10.31
CA HIS A 312 15.29 -8.26 -9.92
C HIS A 312 13.93 -8.02 -10.57
N VAL A 313 13.41 -6.78 -10.56
CA VAL A 313 12.09 -6.49 -11.17
C VAL A 313 12.13 -6.63 -12.69
N ARG A 314 13.24 -6.26 -13.34
CA ARG A 314 13.42 -6.47 -14.79
C ARG A 314 13.50 -7.94 -15.15
N ASP A 315 14.27 -8.73 -14.40
CA ASP A 315 14.34 -10.18 -14.58
C ASP A 315 13.00 -10.86 -14.32
N TRP A 316 12.23 -10.38 -13.33
CA TRP A 316 10.88 -10.85 -13.09
C TRP A 316 9.96 -10.56 -14.28
N MET A 317 10.02 -9.34 -14.81
CA MET A 317 9.23 -8.95 -15.98
C MET A 317 9.60 -9.75 -17.23
N GLN A 318 10.90 -10.04 -17.44
CA GLN A 318 11.37 -10.93 -18.50
C GLN A 318 10.79 -12.35 -18.37
N ARG A 319 10.73 -12.90 -17.15
CA ARG A 319 10.07 -14.20 -16.89
C ARG A 319 8.57 -14.17 -17.19
N VAL A 320 7.87 -13.10 -16.78
CA VAL A 320 6.44 -12.93 -17.08
C VAL A 320 6.20 -12.81 -18.58
N GLY A 321 7.02 -12.02 -19.29
CA GLY A 321 6.95 -11.90 -20.75
C GLY A 321 7.15 -13.22 -21.47
N ARG A 322 8.16 -14.00 -21.05
CA ARG A 322 8.41 -15.35 -21.56
C ARG A 322 7.21 -16.27 -21.32
N GLN A 323 6.67 -16.31 -20.11
CA GLN A 323 5.49 -17.12 -19.76
C GLN A 323 4.27 -16.75 -20.63
N VAL A 324 4.07 -15.46 -20.92
CA VAL A 324 3.01 -14.97 -21.81
C VAL A 324 3.22 -15.48 -23.23
N VAL A 325 4.43 -15.40 -23.79
CA VAL A 325 4.74 -15.94 -25.12
C VAL A 325 4.48 -17.45 -25.17
N GLU A 326 4.96 -18.21 -24.19
CA GLU A 326 4.74 -19.66 -24.11
C GLU A 326 3.25 -20.00 -24.08
N ARG A 327 2.45 -19.28 -23.29
CA ARG A 327 0.99 -19.47 -23.20
C ARG A 327 0.28 -19.13 -24.50
N LEU A 328 0.69 -18.08 -25.21
CA LEU A 328 0.15 -17.72 -26.52
C LEU A 328 0.45 -18.80 -27.56
N LEU A 329 1.69 -19.30 -27.62
CA LEU A 329 2.06 -20.36 -28.57
C LEU A 329 1.29 -21.66 -28.30
N GLN A 330 1.20 -22.07 -27.04
CA GLN A 330 0.47 -23.26 -26.62
C GLN A 330 -1.01 -23.19 -27.05
N GLU A 331 -1.68 -22.07 -26.77
CA GLU A 331 -3.09 -21.90 -27.13
C GLU A 331 -3.26 -21.79 -28.65
N ALA A 332 -2.37 -21.10 -29.36
CA ALA A 332 -2.39 -21.05 -30.81
C ALA A 332 -2.16 -22.43 -31.47
N GLY A 333 -1.63 -23.41 -30.73
CA GLY A 333 -1.28 -24.73 -31.23
C GLY A 333 0.03 -24.73 -32.01
N GLU A 334 0.92 -23.80 -31.69
CA GLU A 334 2.29 -23.72 -32.24
C GLU A 334 3.26 -24.50 -31.36
N SER A 335 4.39 -24.94 -31.92
CA SER A 335 5.45 -25.57 -31.13
C SER A 335 6.14 -24.54 -30.23
N LEU A 336 6.47 -24.94 -29.00
CA LEU A 336 7.31 -24.16 -28.09
C LEU A 336 8.78 -24.25 -28.53
N ASP A 337 9.16 -23.41 -29.49
CA ASP A 337 10.51 -23.30 -30.02
C ASP A 337 11.08 -21.90 -29.72
N GLU A 338 12.15 -21.83 -28.92
CA GLU A 338 12.79 -20.56 -28.53
C GLU A 338 13.42 -19.81 -29.71
N SER A 339 13.58 -20.45 -30.88
CA SER A 339 14.06 -19.80 -32.10
C SER A 339 12.98 -18.96 -32.80
N LEU A 340 11.70 -19.08 -32.39
CA LEU A 340 10.62 -18.24 -32.93
C LEU A 340 10.85 -16.77 -32.59
N TYR A 341 10.56 -15.89 -33.56
CA TYR A 341 10.89 -14.47 -33.46
C TYR A 341 10.21 -13.78 -32.25
N CYS A 342 9.00 -14.20 -31.86
CA CYS A 342 8.30 -13.68 -30.69
C CYS A 342 9.11 -13.75 -29.37
N PHE A 343 10.01 -14.71 -29.18
CA PHE A 343 10.89 -14.77 -28.00
C PHE A 343 12.01 -13.72 -28.04
N GLU A 344 12.54 -13.43 -29.23
CA GLU A 344 13.47 -12.30 -29.43
C GLU A 344 12.76 -10.97 -29.18
N GLN A 345 11.56 -10.81 -29.77
CA GLN A 345 10.73 -9.61 -29.58
C GLN A 345 10.42 -9.38 -28.11
N ALA A 346 9.98 -10.41 -27.37
CA ALA A 346 9.65 -10.28 -25.96
C ALA A 346 10.83 -9.83 -25.10
N ARG A 347 12.01 -10.44 -25.32
CA ARG A 347 13.24 -10.05 -24.62
C ARG A 347 13.62 -8.61 -24.90
N ARG A 348 13.60 -8.22 -26.17
CA ARG A 348 13.93 -6.87 -26.63
C ARG A 348 12.94 -5.85 -26.03
N GLN A 349 11.65 -6.03 -26.27
CA GLN A 349 10.55 -5.13 -25.86
C GLN A 349 10.47 -4.91 -24.34
N LEU A 350 10.96 -5.85 -23.53
CA LEU A 350 10.99 -5.73 -22.07
C LEU A 350 12.36 -5.37 -21.48
N ALA A 351 13.41 -5.20 -22.30
CA ALA A 351 14.79 -5.02 -21.80
C ALA A 351 14.94 -3.82 -20.86
N GLY A 352 14.26 -2.71 -21.18
CA GLY A 352 14.29 -1.48 -20.38
C GLY A 352 13.18 -1.36 -19.34
N PHE A 353 12.18 -2.26 -19.34
CA PHE A 353 10.94 -2.12 -18.57
C PHE A 353 10.94 -3.00 -17.30
N PRO A 354 10.51 -2.47 -16.14
CA PRO A 354 10.16 -1.06 -15.90
C PRO A 354 11.40 -0.16 -15.86
N GLU A 355 11.18 1.14 -16.07
CA GLU A 355 12.15 2.17 -15.71
C GLU A 355 12.25 2.22 -14.19
N VAL A 356 13.48 2.23 -13.66
CA VAL A 356 13.74 2.28 -12.23
C VAL A 356 14.71 3.41 -11.95
N HIS A 357 14.22 4.44 -11.26
CA HIS A 357 15.02 5.56 -10.81
C HIS A 357 15.24 5.46 -9.31
N TRP A 358 16.43 5.81 -8.85
CA TRP A 358 16.77 5.80 -7.44
C TRP A 358 17.73 6.91 -7.07
N ALA A 359 17.70 7.31 -5.80
CA ALA A 359 18.63 8.24 -5.19
C ALA A 359 18.94 7.77 -3.77
N SER A 360 20.16 8.02 -3.30
CA SER A 360 20.57 7.71 -1.94
C SER A 360 21.23 8.92 -1.29
N VAL A 361 20.83 9.24 -0.06
CA VAL A 361 21.41 10.34 0.73
C VAL A 361 21.85 9.78 2.08
N PRO A 362 23.17 9.76 2.37
CA PRO A 362 23.67 9.24 3.63
C PRO A 362 23.53 10.26 4.76
N PHE A 363 23.29 9.77 5.98
CA PHE A 363 23.32 10.59 7.19
C PHE A 363 24.73 11.11 7.52
N SER A 364 25.77 10.52 6.94
CA SER A 364 27.16 10.96 7.10
C SER A 364 27.45 12.37 6.54
N LEU A 365 26.50 12.98 5.81
CA LEU A 365 26.54 14.42 5.46
C LEU A 365 26.37 15.32 6.70
N ILE A 366 25.90 14.75 7.82
CA ILE A 366 25.76 15.41 9.11
C ILE A 366 26.99 15.03 9.95
N GLY A 367 27.79 16.03 10.35
CA GLY A 367 28.85 15.80 11.33
C GLY A 367 28.22 15.44 12.68
N ALA A 368 28.68 14.35 13.30
CA ALA A 368 28.17 13.89 14.59
C ALA A 368 29.30 13.41 15.52
N THR A 369 29.02 13.41 16.82
CA THR A 369 29.91 12.76 17.81
C THR A 369 30.00 11.25 17.55
N PRO A 370 31.09 10.56 17.95
CA PRO A 370 31.25 9.12 17.72
C PRO A 370 30.13 8.26 18.30
N ASP A 371 29.48 8.71 19.39
CA ASP A 371 28.33 8.04 20.00
C ASP A 371 26.99 8.42 19.35
N GLY A 372 27.00 9.30 18.34
CA GLY A 372 25.84 9.74 17.58
C GLY A 372 24.86 10.61 18.34
N LYS A 373 25.22 11.13 19.52
CA LYS A 373 24.31 11.90 20.38
C LYS A 373 24.17 13.36 20.02
N GLN A 374 25.15 13.92 19.32
CA GLN A 374 25.19 15.34 19.05
C GLN A 374 25.62 15.62 17.61
N VAL A 375 24.90 16.53 16.96
CA VAL A 375 25.31 17.17 15.70
C VAL A 375 26.46 18.13 16.00
N THR A 376 27.56 17.97 15.27
CA THR A 376 28.76 18.82 15.37
C THR A 376 28.86 19.83 14.23
N ASP A 377 28.37 19.48 13.04
CA ASP A 377 28.42 20.32 11.84
C ASP A 377 27.35 19.90 10.81
N THR A 378 26.93 20.84 9.96
CA THR A 378 25.98 20.63 8.85
C THR A 378 26.49 21.13 7.51
N ALA A 379 27.78 21.48 7.38
CA ALA A 379 28.32 22.12 6.18
C ALA A 379 28.15 21.25 4.92
N GLN A 380 28.52 19.97 4.99
CA GLN A 380 28.39 19.04 3.84
C GLN A 380 26.94 18.84 3.41
N LEU A 381 26.02 18.74 4.37
CA LEU A 381 24.60 18.66 4.07
C LEU A 381 24.10 19.93 3.37
N SER A 382 24.51 21.11 3.86
CA SER A 382 24.14 22.39 3.24
C SER A 382 24.70 22.52 1.82
N GLU A 383 25.96 22.16 1.61
CA GLU A 383 26.61 22.15 0.30
C GLU A 383 25.88 21.23 -0.69
N ALA A 384 25.49 20.03 -0.25
CA ALA A 384 24.73 19.09 -1.08
C ALA A 384 23.32 19.60 -1.43
N MET A 385 22.71 20.40 -0.55
CA MET A 385 21.39 21.00 -0.77
C MET A 385 21.44 22.24 -1.66
N ALA A 386 22.49 23.06 -1.59
CA ALA A 386 22.58 24.38 -2.22
C ALA A 386 22.15 24.44 -3.71
N PRO A 387 22.55 23.48 -4.59
CA PRO A 387 22.15 23.51 -6.01
C PRO A 387 20.63 23.48 -6.24
N PHE A 388 19.86 22.91 -5.32
CA PHE A 388 18.41 22.78 -5.46
C PHE A 388 17.62 23.99 -4.95
N PHE A 389 18.28 24.91 -4.24
CA PHE A 389 17.68 26.13 -3.68
C PHE A 389 18.24 27.42 -4.28
N GLY A 390 19.25 27.32 -5.17
CA GLY A 390 19.93 28.51 -5.71
C GLY A 390 20.71 29.28 -4.65
N ALA A 391 21.08 28.63 -3.54
CA ALA A 391 21.90 29.20 -2.48
C ALA A 391 23.38 29.23 -2.91
N VAL A 392 24.14 30.19 -2.39
CA VAL A 392 25.60 30.23 -2.57
C VAL A 392 26.23 29.15 -1.68
N SER A 393 27.34 28.55 -2.11
CA SER A 393 28.14 27.66 -1.26
C SER A 393 28.45 28.37 0.06
N ASP A 394 28.17 27.72 1.19
CA ASP A 394 28.27 28.22 2.58
C ASP A 394 27.04 28.94 3.17
N GLU A 395 25.94 29.12 2.42
CA GLU A 395 24.65 29.56 2.98
C GLU A 395 23.76 28.36 3.37
N PRO A 396 22.99 28.44 4.48
CA PRO A 396 22.03 27.40 4.84
C PRO A 396 20.93 27.28 3.77
N ALA A 397 20.54 26.05 3.42
CA ALA A 397 19.52 25.77 2.41
C ALA A 397 18.41 24.84 2.94
N GLY A 398 17.21 24.97 2.38
CA GLY A 398 16.03 24.16 2.75
C GLY A 398 15.70 24.21 4.24
N PHE A 399 15.51 23.04 4.86
CA PHE A 399 15.26 22.93 6.30
C PHE A 399 16.32 23.64 7.17
N LEU A 400 17.59 23.63 6.77
CA LEU A 400 18.68 24.29 7.52
C LEU A 400 18.55 25.82 7.53
N ALA A 401 17.83 26.41 6.57
CA ALA A 401 17.51 27.84 6.54
C ALA A 401 16.20 28.18 7.29
N GLY A 402 15.51 27.15 7.83
CA GLY A 402 14.20 27.30 8.43
C GLY A 402 14.24 27.79 9.88
N LYS A 403 13.18 28.48 10.30
CA LYS A 403 12.94 28.93 11.68
C LYS A 403 12.97 27.79 12.70
N ALA A 404 12.60 26.58 12.28
CA ALA A 404 12.70 25.40 13.11
C ALA A 404 14.16 25.10 13.48
N TRP A 405 15.06 25.03 12.48
CA TRP A 405 16.47 24.78 12.72
C TRP A 405 17.14 25.92 13.50
N GLU A 406 16.71 27.17 13.31
CA GLU A 406 17.20 28.31 14.12
C GLU A 406 17.08 28.06 15.64
N VAL A 407 16.00 27.41 16.07
CA VAL A 407 15.74 27.06 17.48
C VAL A 407 16.45 25.77 17.89
N LEU A 408 16.51 24.76 17.01
CA LEU A 408 17.01 23.43 17.32
C LEU A 408 18.54 23.29 17.26
N GLN A 409 19.23 24.15 16.50
CA GLN A 409 20.64 23.96 16.13
C GLN A 409 21.66 24.23 17.25
N ARG A 410 21.24 24.66 18.44
CA ARG A 410 22.15 25.03 19.54
C ARG A 410 21.66 24.44 20.86
N ASP A 411 22.60 24.01 21.68
CA ASP A 411 22.40 23.85 23.12
C ASP A 411 22.32 25.27 23.70
N ILE A 412 21.11 25.79 23.84
CA ILE A 412 20.94 27.16 24.33
C ILE A 412 20.33 27.06 25.72
N GLN A 413 21.08 27.47 26.73
CA GLN A 413 20.48 28.13 27.90
C GLN A 413 20.20 29.56 27.48
N TRP A 414 18.94 29.88 27.20
CA TRP A 414 18.53 31.19 26.74
C TRP A 414 18.62 32.18 27.91
N GLU A 415 18.73 33.48 27.63
CA GLU A 415 18.73 34.53 28.66
C GLU A 415 17.48 34.49 29.56
N ASP A 416 16.38 33.89 29.07
CA ASP A 416 15.14 33.67 29.80
C ASP A 416 15.08 32.31 30.57
N GLY A 417 16.16 31.51 30.53
CA GLY A 417 16.27 30.21 31.18
C GLY A 417 15.73 29.02 30.38
N THR A 418 15.37 29.17 29.10
CA THR A 418 14.93 28.04 28.24
C THR A 418 16.13 27.14 27.95
N ASP A 419 15.97 25.81 28.04
CA ASP A 419 17.01 24.82 27.71
C ASP A 419 16.44 23.74 26.79
N PHE A 420 17.04 23.47 25.63
CA PHE A 420 16.59 22.43 24.68
C PHE A 420 17.50 21.21 24.70
N PHE A 421 17.01 20.05 24.27
CA PHE A 421 17.86 18.88 24.04
C PHE A 421 18.90 19.17 22.96
N ILE A 422 20.13 18.68 23.20
CA ILE A 422 21.21 18.73 22.22
C ILE A 422 20.75 17.94 20.98
N PRO A 423 20.73 18.55 19.77
CA PRO A 423 20.22 17.88 18.59
C PRO A 423 21.15 16.72 18.21
N ASN A 424 20.57 15.55 17.97
CA ASN A 424 21.25 14.43 17.33
C ASN A 424 20.89 14.38 15.83
N PRO A 425 21.60 13.59 15.00
CA PRO A 425 21.36 13.53 13.55
C PRO A 425 19.92 13.16 13.14
N GLY A 426 19.16 12.47 13.99
CA GLY A 426 17.74 12.17 13.74
C GLY A 426 16.88 13.43 13.54
N VAL A 427 17.18 14.53 14.24
CA VAL A 427 16.46 15.83 14.09
C VAL A 427 16.52 16.36 12.65
N LEU A 428 17.57 16.00 11.91
CA LEU A 428 17.81 16.45 10.54
C LEU A 428 17.25 15.50 9.47
N TYR A 429 16.44 14.50 9.85
CA TYR A 429 15.70 13.67 8.90
C TYR A 429 14.96 14.49 7.82
N PRO A 430 14.24 15.58 8.15
CA PRO A 430 13.57 16.40 7.13
C PRO A 430 14.51 16.91 6.02
N ALA A 431 15.72 17.33 6.38
CA ALA A 431 16.71 17.81 5.43
C ALA A 431 17.24 16.67 4.53
N ILE A 432 17.53 15.50 5.13
CA ILE A 432 17.97 14.31 4.39
C ILE A 432 16.87 13.81 3.45
N TYR A 433 15.61 13.78 3.91
CA TYR A 433 14.46 13.39 3.10
C TYR A 433 14.21 14.37 1.94
N GLU A 434 14.23 15.68 2.21
CA GLU A 434 14.05 16.69 1.17
C GLU A 434 15.15 16.60 0.10
N LEU A 435 16.40 16.40 0.51
CA LEU A 435 17.51 16.19 -0.42
C LEU A 435 17.31 14.91 -1.25
N ALA A 436 16.89 13.80 -0.62
CA ALA A 436 16.64 12.55 -1.32
C ALA A 436 15.56 12.68 -2.39
N GLU A 437 14.47 13.40 -2.10
CA GLU A 437 13.39 13.66 -3.06
C GLU A 437 13.85 14.51 -4.24
N ARG A 438 14.60 15.59 -3.97
CA ARG A 438 15.12 16.48 -5.01
C ARG A 438 16.14 15.78 -5.91
N VAL A 439 17.02 14.97 -5.33
CA VAL A 439 17.98 14.15 -6.09
C VAL A 439 17.26 13.09 -6.91
N LEU A 440 16.22 12.44 -6.38
CA LEU A 440 15.42 11.48 -7.15
C LEU A 440 14.71 12.16 -8.32
N ALA A 441 14.14 13.35 -8.12
CA ALA A 441 13.52 14.13 -9.20
C ALA A 441 14.54 14.54 -10.28
N ALA A 442 15.75 14.90 -9.89
CA ALA A 442 16.85 15.15 -10.82
C ALA A 442 17.22 13.88 -11.60
N ALA A 443 17.36 12.74 -10.93
CA ALA A 443 17.66 11.44 -11.55
C ALA A 443 16.59 11.02 -12.58
N LYS A 444 15.31 11.29 -12.32
CA LYS A 444 14.22 11.10 -13.29
C LYS A 444 14.35 12.01 -14.50
N SER A 445 14.76 13.26 -14.28
CA SER A 445 14.88 14.28 -15.33
C SER A 445 16.01 14.00 -16.33
N VAL A 446 17.02 13.20 -15.95
CA VAL A 446 18.11 12.76 -16.84
C VAL A 446 17.59 11.91 -18.01
N ARG A 447 16.42 11.24 -17.87
CA ARG A 447 15.79 10.41 -18.92
C ARG A 447 16.79 9.45 -19.59
N SER A 448 17.51 8.68 -18.78
CA SER A 448 18.42 7.65 -19.29
C SER A 448 17.62 6.46 -19.86
N PHE A 449 17.20 6.53 -21.12
CA PHE A 449 16.60 5.42 -21.85
C PHE A 449 17.40 5.11 -23.12
N GLU A 450 17.47 3.83 -23.48
CA GLU A 450 18.03 3.41 -24.75
C GLU A 450 16.92 3.42 -25.81
N GLN A 451 17.21 3.98 -26.99
CA GLN A 451 16.24 3.97 -28.09
C GLN A 451 16.12 2.56 -28.66
N MET A 452 14.87 2.08 -28.78
CA MET A 452 14.55 0.78 -29.35
C MET A 452 14.16 0.90 -30.83
N ASP A 453 14.66 -0.02 -31.66
CA ASP A 453 14.24 -0.15 -33.08
C ASP A 453 13.04 -1.08 -33.18
N GLU A 454 11.92 -0.60 -33.73
CA GLU A 454 10.68 -1.35 -33.95
C GLU A 454 10.27 -1.19 -35.42
N ARG A 455 9.95 -2.28 -36.13
CA ARG A 455 9.71 -2.27 -37.59
C ARG A 455 8.36 -2.90 -37.96
N GLY A 456 7.79 -2.45 -39.07
CA GLY A 456 6.48 -2.94 -39.54
C GLY A 456 5.30 -2.36 -38.75
N TRP A 457 4.22 -3.13 -38.64
CA TRP A 457 2.97 -2.69 -38.02
C TRP A 457 3.05 -2.67 -36.49
N ARG A 458 2.42 -1.67 -35.88
CA ARG A 458 2.40 -1.46 -34.44
C ARG A 458 1.31 -2.25 -33.74
N ASP A 459 1.51 -2.46 -32.45
CA ASP A 459 0.53 -3.08 -31.59
C ASP A 459 -0.76 -2.25 -31.53
N SER A 460 -1.87 -2.95 -31.31
CA SER A 460 -3.19 -2.35 -31.34
C SER A 460 -3.49 -1.56 -30.07
N LEU A 461 -2.80 -1.80 -28.95
CA LEU A 461 -3.17 -1.24 -27.66
C LEU A 461 -2.47 0.10 -27.39
N THR A 462 -1.14 0.15 -27.50
CA THR A 462 -0.33 1.37 -27.28
C THR A 462 0.07 2.02 -28.60
N GLY A 463 0.33 1.22 -29.64
CA GLY A 463 0.84 1.71 -30.92
C GLY A 463 2.35 2.01 -30.90
N GLU A 464 3.05 1.57 -29.85
CA GLU A 464 4.46 1.90 -29.61
C GLU A 464 5.40 0.81 -30.15
N ALA A 465 5.08 -0.46 -29.89
CA ALA A 465 5.92 -1.60 -30.24
C ALA A 465 5.37 -2.33 -31.48
N GLU A 466 6.22 -3.08 -32.18
CA GLU A 466 5.73 -4.04 -33.19
C GLU A 466 4.99 -5.21 -32.50
N TRP A 467 4.02 -5.81 -33.18
CA TRP A 467 3.23 -6.90 -32.59
C TRP A 467 3.99 -8.24 -32.58
N LEU A 468 3.69 -9.10 -31.60
CA LEU A 468 4.33 -10.41 -31.45
C LEU A 468 3.97 -11.37 -32.59
N THR A 469 4.98 -11.91 -33.28
CA THR A 469 4.82 -12.82 -34.42
C THR A 469 5.76 -14.02 -34.32
N THR A 470 5.33 -15.17 -34.86
CA THR A 470 6.19 -16.36 -34.98
C THR A 470 7.24 -16.20 -36.09
N ASP A 471 6.91 -15.43 -37.15
CA ASP A 471 7.78 -15.13 -38.29
C ASP A 471 7.84 -13.62 -38.53
N ARG A 472 9.06 -13.09 -38.60
CA ARG A 472 9.35 -11.67 -38.84
C ARG A 472 8.72 -11.15 -40.14
N HIS A 473 8.61 -11.96 -41.18
CA HIS A 473 8.03 -11.54 -42.46
C HIS A 473 6.54 -11.17 -42.37
N GLN A 474 5.83 -11.62 -41.33
CA GLN A 474 4.43 -11.23 -41.12
C GLN A 474 4.28 -9.73 -40.80
N LEU A 475 5.35 -9.07 -40.33
CA LEU A 475 5.38 -7.63 -40.06
C LEU A 475 5.39 -6.78 -41.34
N ASP A 476 5.72 -7.36 -42.50
CA ASP A 476 5.77 -6.66 -43.80
C ASP A 476 4.37 -6.44 -44.40
N ARG A 477 3.36 -7.16 -43.90
CA ARG A 477 1.98 -7.14 -44.41
C ARG A 477 1.01 -6.63 -43.35
N SER A 478 -0.12 -6.07 -43.79
CA SER A 478 -1.15 -5.60 -42.86
C SER A 478 -1.75 -6.75 -42.07
N CYS A 479 -1.91 -6.56 -40.76
CA CYS A 479 -2.54 -7.54 -39.88
C CYS A 479 -4.00 -7.88 -40.29
N ARG A 480 -4.71 -6.93 -40.92
CA ARG A 480 -6.10 -7.12 -41.39
C ARG A 480 -6.23 -8.03 -42.60
N GLN A 481 -5.12 -8.32 -43.28
CA GLN A 481 -5.06 -9.15 -44.48
C GLN A 481 -4.55 -10.57 -44.19
N GLN A 482 -4.25 -10.87 -42.92
CA GLN A 482 -3.60 -12.12 -42.52
C GLN A 482 -4.48 -12.85 -41.49
N SER A 483 -4.83 -14.10 -41.79
CA SER A 483 -5.65 -14.97 -40.92
C SER A 483 -4.84 -16.06 -40.21
N ASP A 484 -3.55 -16.19 -40.52
CA ASP A 484 -2.65 -17.24 -40.08
C ASP A 484 -1.65 -16.79 -38.99
N THR A 485 -1.65 -15.50 -38.65
CA THR A 485 -0.82 -14.91 -37.58
C THR A 485 -1.13 -15.51 -36.20
N LEU A 486 -0.17 -15.40 -35.28
CA LEU A 486 -0.34 -15.80 -33.87
C LEU A 486 -1.64 -15.23 -33.28
N TRP A 487 -1.87 -13.92 -33.43
CA TRP A 487 -3.04 -13.24 -32.87
C TRP A 487 -4.35 -13.60 -33.55
N ALA A 488 -4.37 -13.87 -34.85
CA ALA A 488 -5.57 -14.33 -35.54
C ALA A 488 -6.05 -15.68 -34.99
N ARG A 489 -5.13 -16.59 -34.67
CA ARG A 489 -5.45 -17.88 -34.03
C ARG A 489 -5.90 -17.71 -32.58
N ILE A 490 -5.24 -16.82 -31.83
CA ILE A 490 -5.64 -16.49 -30.45
C ILE A 490 -7.04 -15.88 -30.43
N ALA A 491 -7.36 -14.96 -31.33
CA ALA A 491 -8.69 -14.36 -31.37
C ALA A 491 -9.82 -15.39 -31.61
N GLN A 492 -9.53 -16.45 -32.37
CA GLN A 492 -10.48 -17.55 -32.59
C GLN A 492 -10.61 -18.49 -31.38
N LYS A 493 -9.49 -18.85 -30.74
CA LYS A 493 -9.49 -19.84 -29.64
C LYS A 493 -9.77 -19.24 -28.26
N ARG A 494 -9.30 -18.01 -28.03
CA ARG A 494 -9.36 -17.26 -26.76
C ARG A 494 -9.77 -15.81 -27.03
N PRO A 495 -11.04 -15.55 -27.40
CA PRO A 495 -11.52 -14.19 -27.70
C PRO A 495 -11.40 -13.22 -26.51
N ALA A 496 -11.32 -13.73 -25.28
CA ALA A 496 -11.04 -12.92 -24.09
C ALA A 496 -9.61 -12.33 -24.08
N TRP A 497 -8.66 -12.95 -24.80
CA TRP A 497 -7.28 -12.48 -24.88
C TRP A 497 -7.05 -11.58 -26.08
N ALA A 498 -7.66 -11.84 -27.22
CA ALA A 498 -7.57 -10.92 -28.36
C ALA A 498 -8.89 -10.86 -29.11
N LYS A 499 -9.32 -9.65 -29.48
CA LYS A 499 -10.47 -9.46 -30.36
C LYS A 499 -10.07 -9.71 -31.82
N GLN A 500 -11.06 -9.92 -32.68
CA GLN A 500 -10.82 -10.06 -34.11
C GLN A 500 -10.09 -8.82 -34.67
N GLY A 501 -8.95 -9.04 -35.32
CA GLY A 501 -8.10 -7.98 -35.88
C GLY A 501 -7.23 -7.24 -34.86
N GLU A 502 -7.16 -7.70 -33.61
CA GLU A 502 -6.29 -7.17 -32.58
C GLU A 502 -4.95 -7.92 -32.54
N HIS A 503 -3.86 -7.18 -32.69
CA HIS A 503 -2.49 -7.70 -32.63
C HIS A 503 -1.70 -6.94 -31.58
N LEU A 504 -1.06 -7.64 -30.63
CA LEU A 504 -0.45 -7.02 -29.45
C LEU A 504 1.07 -7.23 -29.44
N GLY A 505 1.81 -6.22 -28.95
CA GLY A 505 3.20 -6.34 -28.55
C GLY A 505 3.31 -7.00 -27.18
N THR A 506 4.53 -7.21 -26.69
CA THR A 506 4.79 -8.00 -25.48
C THR A 506 4.15 -7.41 -24.24
N LEU A 507 4.34 -6.11 -23.99
CA LEU A 507 3.80 -5.46 -22.79
C LEU A 507 2.27 -5.44 -22.80
N SER A 508 1.68 -5.17 -23.96
CA SER A 508 0.22 -5.23 -24.18
C SER A 508 -0.32 -6.66 -23.99
N ALA A 509 0.41 -7.68 -24.45
CA ALA A 509 0.07 -9.08 -24.24
C ALA A 509 0.14 -9.48 -22.76
N VAL A 510 1.19 -9.03 -22.04
CA VAL A 510 1.31 -9.22 -20.59
C VAL A 510 0.12 -8.61 -19.90
N LYS A 511 -0.20 -7.34 -20.17
CA LYS A 511 -1.33 -6.65 -19.55
C LYS A 511 -2.65 -7.38 -19.79
N ARG A 512 -2.82 -7.95 -20.99
CA ARG A 512 -4.02 -8.68 -21.37
C ARG A 512 -4.16 -10.05 -20.70
N LEU A 513 -3.06 -10.78 -20.51
CA LEU A 513 -3.05 -12.10 -19.87
C LEU A 513 -2.87 -12.02 -18.34
N TRP A 514 -2.40 -10.89 -17.81
CA TRP A 514 -2.17 -10.65 -16.38
C TRP A 514 -3.37 -11.04 -15.48
N PRO A 515 -4.64 -10.70 -15.82
CA PRO A 515 -5.80 -11.14 -15.06
C PRO A 515 -5.91 -12.65 -14.88
N THR A 516 -5.56 -13.43 -15.91
CA THR A 516 -5.60 -14.90 -15.88
C THR A 516 -4.42 -15.44 -15.07
N LEU A 517 -3.20 -14.99 -15.40
CA LEU A 517 -1.97 -15.46 -14.74
C LEU A 517 -2.01 -15.20 -13.23
N PHE A 518 -2.48 -14.02 -12.83
CA PHE A 518 -2.54 -13.68 -11.41
C PHE A 518 -3.66 -14.43 -10.67
N ALA A 519 -4.78 -14.73 -11.34
CA ALA A 519 -5.84 -15.53 -10.73
C ALA A 519 -5.37 -16.97 -10.47
N GLU A 520 -4.61 -17.56 -11.39
CA GLU A 520 -3.97 -18.88 -11.21
C GLU A 520 -2.94 -18.85 -10.06
N GLU A 521 -2.12 -17.78 -9.95
CA GLU A 521 -1.16 -17.59 -8.84
C GLU A 521 -1.89 -17.52 -7.49
N VAL A 522 -2.90 -16.66 -7.38
CA VAL A 522 -3.67 -16.47 -6.15
C VAL A 522 -4.44 -17.74 -5.80
N GLY A 523 -4.97 -18.44 -6.81
CA GLY A 523 -5.69 -19.68 -6.59
C GLY A 523 -4.82 -20.79 -6.03
N THR A 524 -3.59 -20.90 -6.54
CA THR A 524 -2.56 -21.78 -5.98
C THR A 524 -2.22 -21.38 -4.54
N ALA A 525 -2.03 -20.07 -4.29
CA ALA A 525 -1.62 -19.56 -2.98
C ALA A 525 -2.67 -19.76 -1.88
N VAL A 526 -3.96 -19.76 -2.20
CA VAL A 526 -5.03 -19.97 -1.21
C VAL A 526 -5.66 -21.37 -1.27
N GLY A 527 -5.24 -22.21 -2.21
CA GLY A 527 -5.80 -23.55 -2.42
C GLY A 527 -7.25 -23.52 -2.92
N ARG A 528 -7.61 -22.56 -3.78
CA ARG A 528 -8.96 -22.43 -4.37
C ARG A 528 -8.84 -21.97 -5.82
N ASP A 529 -9.61 -22.55 -6.72
CA ASP A 529 -9.64 -22.04 -8.09
C ASP A 529 -10.38 -20.70 -8.15
N PHE A 530 -9.75 -19.74 -8.81
CA PHE A 530 -10.34 -18.43 -9.07
C PHE A 530 -10.43 -18.22 -10.57
N ASP A 531 -11.65 -18.19 -11.08
CA ASP A 531 -11.93 -17.56 -12.36
C ASP A 531 -12.10 -16.06 -12.11
N ARG A 532 -11.30 -15.23 -12.77
CA ARG A 532 -11.46 -13.79 -12.63
C ARG A 532 -12.57 -13.31 -13.55
N PHE A 533 -13.64 -12.80 -12.94
CA PHE A 533 -14.75 -12.24 -13.65
C PHE A 533 -14.64 -10.72 -13.75
N VAL A 534 -14.62 -10.23 -14.98
CA VAL A 534 -14.80 -8.80 -15.26
C VAL A 534 -16.30 -8.57 -15.32
N VAL A 535 -16.83 -7.80 -14.37
CA VAL A 535 -18.24 -7.44 -14.39
C VAL A 535 -18.49 -6.58 -15.62
N SER A 536 -19.36 -7.04 -16.51
CA SER A 536 -19.68 -6.34 -17.75
C SER A 536 -20.46 -5.04 -17.50
N THR A 537 -20.40 -4.11 -18.46
CA THR A 537 -21.12 -2.83 -18.38
C THR A 537 -22.63 -3.02 -18.28
N HIS A 538 -23.17 -4.06 -18.93
CA HIS A 538 -24.57 -4.44 -18.85
C HIS A 538 -24.96 -4.93 -17.46
N THR A 539 -24.09 -5.70 -16.81
CA THR A 539 -24.30 -6.13 -15.42
C THR A 539 -24.43 -4.94 -14.48
N MET A 540 -23.58 -3.92 -14.62
CA MET A 540 -23.66 -2.72 -13.77
C MET A 540 -24.89 -1.87 -14.08
N ALA A 541 -25.27 -1.73 -15.34
CA ALA A 541 -26.49 -1.00 -15.71
C ALA A 541 -27.75 -1.67 -15.13
N LEU A 542 -27.85 -2.99 -15.25
CA LEU A 542 -29.03 -3.76 -14.82
C LEU A 542 -29.02 -4.16 -13.34
N ALA A 543 -27.91 -3.99 -12.61
CA ALA A 543 -27.77 -4.50 -11.24
C ALA A 543 -28.88 -4.03 -10.29
N ARG A 544 -29.34 -2.77 -10.40
CA ARG A 544 -30.45 -2.29 -9.56
C ARG A 544 -31.78 -2.91 -9.94
N GLN A 545 -32.03 -3.13 -11.24
CA GLN A 545 -33.24 -3.78 -11.73
C GLN A 545 -33.26 -5.27 -11.33
N LEU A 546 -32.10 -5.95 -11.36
CA LEU A 546 -31.94 -7.32 -10.87
C LEU A 546 -32.15 -7.42 -9.36
N ASP A 547 -31.56 -6.52 -8.58
CA ASP A 547 -31.76 -6.48 -7.12
C ASP A 547 -33.24 -6.30 -6.77
N HIS A 548 -33.94 -5.39 -7.46
CA HIS A 548 -35.37 -5.18 -7.28
C HIS A 548 -36.20 -6.40 -7.69
N TRP A 549 -35.87 -7.04 -8.82
CA TRP A 549 -36.54 -8.26 -9.27
C TRP A 549 -36.37 -9.41 -8.28
N LEU A 550 -35.17 -9.58 -7.69
CA LEU A 550 -34.91 -10.57 -6.66
C LEU A 550 -35.65 -10.27 -5.34
N GLU A 551 -35.76 -8.99 -4.93
CA GLU A 551 -36.58 -8.56 -3.79
C GLU A 551 -38.05 -9.00 -3.93
N HIS A 552 -38.55 -9.09 -5.17
CA HIS A 552 -39.93 -9.46 -5.49
C HIS A 552 -40.08 -10.95 -5.89
N GLY A 553 -39.15 -11.79 -5.44
CA GLY A 553 -39.24 -13.25 -5.56
C GLY A 553 -38.63 -13.84 -6.83
N GLY A 554 -38.14 -13.02 -7.76
CA GLY A 554 -37.39 -13.49 -8.93
C GLY A 554 -38.20 -14.35 -9.91
N LEU A 555 -39.47 -14.02 -10.13
CA LEU A 555 -40.33 -14.74 -11.07
C LEU A 555 -39.85 -14.58 -12.51
N THR A 556 -39.91 -15.66 -13.29
CA THR A 556 -39.42 -15.69 -14.69
C THR A 556 -40.58 -15.65 -15.68
N ALA A 557 -40.37 -15.02 -16.83
CA ALA A 557 -41.40 -14.93 -17.87
C ALA A 557 -41.51 -16.23 -18.70
N ASP A 558 -42.63 -16.39 -19.39
CA ASP A 558 -42.85 -17.50 -20.31
C ASP A 558 -41.75 -17.56 -21.40
N GLY A 559 -41.22 -18.75 -21.63
CA GLY A 559 -40.13 -18.98 -22.59
C GLY A 559 -38.72 -18.77 -22.02
N TYR A 560 -38.55 -18.23 -20.80
CA TYR A 560 -37.23 -18.09 -20.16
C TYR A 560 -36.49 -19.42 -20.06
N SER A 561 -37.15 -20.48 -19.57
CA SER A 561 -36.54 -21.81 -19.42
C SER A 561 -35.98 -22.38 -20.73
N ALA A 562 -36.60 -22.04 -21.87
CA ALA A 562 -36.18 -22.53 -23.19
C ALA A 562 -34.89 -21.87 -23.71
N VAL A 563 -34.59 -20.64 -23.27
CA VAL A 563 -33.36 -19.92 -23.61
C VAL A 563 -32.29 -20.08 -22.54
N ALA A 564 -32.65 -20.02 -21.26
CA ALA A 564 -31.71 -20.13 -20.14
C ALA A 564 -31.05 -21.51 -20.02
N GLY A 565 -31.74 -22.57 -20.45
CA GLY A 565 -31.20 -23.95 -20.43
C GLY A 565 -30.03 -24.19 -21.39
N LYS A 566 -29.77 -23.27 -22.32
CA LYS A 566 -28.70 -23.39 -23.35
C LYS A 566 -27.45 -22.58 -23.02
N ILE A 567 -27.41 -21.91 -21.88
CA ILE A 567 -26.41 -20.89 -21.56
C ILE A 567 -25.50 -21.37 -20.42
N GLU A 568 -24.19 -21.25 -20.64
CA GLU A 568 -23.19 -21.46 -19.59
C GLU A 568 -23.30 -20.34 -18.55
N ARG A 569 -23.66 -20.70 -17.31
CA ARG A 569 -23.94 -19.75 -16.22
C ARG A 569 -22.68 -19.26 -15.50
N ASP A 570 -21.58 -20.00 -15.62
CA ASP A 570 -20.41 -19.82 -14.77
C ASP A 570 -19.54 -18.63 -15.18
N ARG A 571 -19.87 -17.93 -16.27
CA ARG A 571 -19.06 -16.82 -16.80
C ARG A 571 -19.44 -15.43 -16.31
N VAL A 572 -20.59 -15.26 -15.64
CA VAL A 572 -21.12 -13.94 -15.28
C VAL A 572 -21.05 -13.65 -13.79
N ALA A 573 -20.25 -12.66 -13.40
CA ALA A 573 -20.20 -12.16 -12.04
C ALA A 573 -21.34 -11.20 -11.72
N LEU A 574 -21.85 -11.32 -10.49
CA LEU A 574 -22.84 -10.41 -9.92
C LEU A 574 -22.16 -9.48 -8.90
N PRO A 575 -22.71 -8.27 -8.65
CA PRO A 575 -22.25 -7.42 -7.56
C PRO A 575 -22.24 -8.18 -6.23
N VAL A 576 -21.19 -7.98 -5.42
CA VAL A 576 -21.02 -8.67 -4.12
C VAL A 576 -22.23 -8.44 -3.22
N ARG A 577 -22.71 -7.20 -3.10
CA ARG A 577 -23.91 -6.87 -2.33
C ARG A 577 -25.15 -7.63 -2.79
N LEU A 578 -25.35 -7.77 -4.09
CA LEU A 578 -26.50 -8.50 -4.67
C LEU A 578 -26.45 -9.97 -4.26
N VAL A 579 -25.27 -10.59 -4.36
CA VAL A 579 -25.04 -11.98 -3.92
C VAL A 579 -25.27 -12.14 -2.42
N LEU A 580 -24.71 -11.24 -1.60
CA LEU A 580 -24.84 -11.31 -0.14
C LEU A 580 -26.30 -11.13 0.32
N ARG A 581 -27.02 -10.19 -0.28
CA ARG A 581 -28.39 -9.86 0.08
C ARG A 581 -29.38 -10.96 -0.31
N HIS A 582 -29.15 -11.61 -1.45
CA HIS A 582 -30.05 -12.61 -2.03
C HIS A 582 -29.46 -14.03 -2.01
N ARG A 583 -28.49 -14.30 -1.14
CA ARG A 583 -27.76 -15.60 -1.10
C ARG A 583 -28.69 -16.81 -0.96
N ASP A 584 -29.78 -16.63 -0.21
CA ASP A 584 -30.76 -17.67 0.11
C ASP A 584 -31.93 -17.67 -0.89
N ASN A 585 -31.92 -16.76 -1.89
CA ASN A 585 -32.94 -16.67 -2.92
C ASN A 585 -32.63 -17.65 -4.07
N PRO A 586 -33.51 -18.64 -4.36
CA PRO A 586 -33.27 -19.62 -5.41
C PRO A 586 -33.19 -19.02 -6.82
N ALA A 587 -33.74 -17.83 -7.04
CA ALA A 587 -33.70 -17.10 -8.31
C ALA A 587 -32.37 -16.36 -8.54
N LEU A 588 -31.45 -16.34 -7.56
CA LEU A 588 -30.13 -15.72 -7.74
C LEU A 588 -29.34 -16.35 -8.90
N LYS A 589 -29.50 -17.65 -9.12
CA LYS A 589 -28.91 -18.36 -10.28
C LYS A 589 -29.45 -17.83 -11.61
N ASP A 590 -30.71 -17.41 -11.63
CA ASP A 590 -31.39 -16.92 -12.82
C ASP A 590 -30.95 -15.48 -13.14
N ALA A 591 -30.56 -14.69 -12.13
CA ALA A 591 -29.93 -13.39 -12.34
C ALA A 591 -28.68 -13.47 -13.25
N ARG A 592 -27.82 -14.49 -13.05
CA ARG A 592 -26.65 -14.73 -13.91
C ARG A 592 -27.07 -15.07 -15.35
N SER A 593 -28.07 -15.93 -15.49
CA SER A 593 -28.60 -16.31 -16.80
C SER A 593 -29.20 -15.12 -17.57
N LEU A 594 -29.92 -14.22 -16.89
CA LEU A 594 -30.47 -13.00 -17.52
C LEU A 594 -29.38 -12.09 -18.08
N LEU A 595 -28.26 -11.98 -17.38
CA LEU A 595 -27.12 -11.18 -17.84
C LEU A 595 -26.37 -11.86 -18.99
N ALA A 596 -26.14 -13.18 -18.91
CA ALA A 596 -25.54 -13.94 -20.00
C ALA A 596 -26.39 -13.87 -21.29
N LEU A 597 -27.73 -13.88 -21.15
CA LEU A 597 -28.66 -13.65 -22.26
C LEU A 597 -28.46 -12.26 -22.91
N MET A 598 -28.19 -11.22 -22.12
CA MET A 598 -27.92 -9.87 -22.63
C MET A 598 -26.60 -9.79 -23.38
N GLU A 599 -25.55 -10.44 -22.88
CA GLU A 599 -24.26 -10.53 -23.57
C GLU A 599 -24.40 -11.27 -24.92
N GLN A 600 -25.08 -12.42 -24.91
CA GLN A 600 -25.36 -13.17 -26.13
C GLN A 600 -26.22 -12.38 -27.13
N ALA A 601 -27.16 -11.57 -26.64
CA ALA A 601 -27.96 -10.69 -27.50
C ALA A 601 -27.12 -9.58 -28.15
N GLN A 602 -26.03 -9.14 -27.51
CA GLN A 602 -25.13 -8.13 -28.05
C GLN A 602 -24.16 -8.72 -29.09
N GLU A 603 -23.74 -9.97 -28.90
CA GLU A 603 -22.82 -10.68 -29.79
C GLU A 603 -23.53 -11.38 -30.96
N SER A 604 -24.87 -11.40 -30.98
CA SER A 604 -25.64 -12.06 -32.03
C SER A 604 -25.42 -11.41 -33.41
N GLU A 605 -25.18 -12.23 -34.42
CA GLU A 605 -25.06 -11.78 -35.82
C GLU A 605 -26.41 -11.42 -36.46
N THR A 606 -27.54 -11.73 -35.80
CA THR A 606 -28.89 -11.50 -36.34
C THR A 606 -29.74 -10.65 -35.41
N ASP A 607 -30.32 -9.56 -35.95
CA ASP A 607 -31.20 -8.66 -35.19
C ASP A 607 -32.42 -9.38 -34.59
N ALA A 608 -32.93 -10.40 -35.27
CA ALA A 608 -34.10 -11.16 -34.82
C ALA A 608 -33.83 -11.97 -33.53
N GLU A 609 -32.67 -12.63 -33.43
CA GLU A 609 -32.30 -13.37 -32.22
C GLU A 609 -31.91 -12.41 -31.09
N ALA A 610 -31.18 -11.34 -31.40
CA ALA A 610 -30.85 -10.28 -30.43
C ALA A 610 -32.13 -9.70 -29.78
N GLU A 611 -33.15 -9.36 -30.58
CA GLU A 611 -34.40 -8.81 -30.06
C GLU A 611 -35.21 -9.85 -29.29
N ARG A 612 -35.18 -11.13 -29.71
CA ARG A 612 -35.83 -12.22 -28.99
C ARG A 612 -35.25 -12.41 -27.59
N LEU A 613 -33.92 -12.45 -27.46
CA LEU A 613 -33.24 -12.59 -26.17
C LEU A 613 -33.51 -11.38 -25.26
N ARG A 614 -33.39 -10.16 -25.80
CA ARG A 614 -33.71 -8.91 -25.07
C ARG A 614 -35.15 -8.88 -24.58
N ARG A 615 -36.11 -9.37 -25.36
CA ARG A 615 -37.52 -9.44 -24.97
C ARG A 615 -37.74 -10.36 -23.77
N VAL A 616 -37.17 -11.56 -23.78
CA VAL A 616 -37.29 -12.51 -22.65
C VAL A 616 -36.70 -11.93 -21.37
N VAL A 617 -35.54 -11.27 -21.45
CA VAL A 617 -34.94 -10.59 -20.29
C VAL A 617 -35.83 -9.44 -19.81
N ARG A 618 -36.41 -8.66 -20.74
CA ARG A 618 -37.29 -7.52 -20.42
C ARG A 618 -38.53 -7.99 -19.69
N ASP A 619 -39.22 -8.98 -20.24
CA ASP A 619 -40.45 -9.51 -19.69
C ASP A 619 -40.21 -10.16 -18.32
N THR A 620 -39.05 -10.81 -18.13
CA THR A 620 -38.65 -11.38 -16.83
C THR A 620 -38.40 -10.31 -15.79
N LEU A 621 -37.62 -9.26 -16.12
CA LEU A 621 -37.35 -8.18 -15.17
C LEU A 621 -38.59 -7.29 -14.90
N LYS A 622 -39.53 -7.19 -15.86
CA LYS A 622 -40.79 -6.45 -15.73
C LYS A 622 -41.65 -6.96 -14.56
N TRP A 623 -41.67 -8.27 -14.30
CA TRP A 623 -42.42 -8.87 -13.19
C TRP A 623 -42.02 -8.28 -11.83
N GLY A 624 -40.75 -7.88 -11.66
CA GLY A 624 -40.27 -7.22 -10.45
C GLY A 624 -40.73 -5.77 -10.29
N ALA A 625 -41.16 -5.10 -11.36
CA ALA A 625 -41.45 -3.65 -11.38
C ALA A 625 -42.94 -3.30 -11.19
N GLY A 626 -43.79 -4.26 -10.83
CA GLY A 626 -45.22 -4.03 -10.58
C GLY A 626 -46.07 -3.83 -11.83
N ASP A 627 -45.77 -4.56 -12.90
CA ASP A 627 -46.53 -4.58 -14.16
C ASP A 627 -46.79 -3.19 -14.77
N ARG A 628 -45.76 -2.33 -14.80
CA ARG A 628 -45.82 -1.04 -15.51
C ARG A 628 -45.59 -1.27 -17.00
N ASP A 629 -46.50 -0.80 -17.84
CA ASP A 629 -46.42 -0.93 -19.31
C ASP A 629 -45.23 -0.19 -19.96
N ASP A 630 -44.48 0.63 -19.22
CA ASP A 630 -43.31 1.39 -19.71
C ASP A 630 -41.98 0.91 -19.10
N PHE A 631 -41.85 -0.40 -18.81
CA PHE A 631 -40.57 -0.95 -18.34
C PHE A 631 -39.49 -0.82 -19.42
N ARG A 632 -38.40 -0.13 -19.09
CA ARG A 632 -37.21 0.02 -19.93
C ARG A 632 -36.00 -0.49 -19.19
N PHE A 633 -35.06 -1.08 -19.94
CA PHE A 633 -33.75 -1.39 -19.39
C PHE A 633 -33.04 -0.10 -19.02
N GLU A 634 -32.40 -0.10 -17.86
CA GLU A 634 -31.32 0.84 -17.63
C GLU A 634 -30.16 0.46 -18.55
N THR A 635 -29.72 1.43 -19.36
CA THR A 635 -28.62 1.26 -20.32
C THR A 635 -27.36 2.00 -19.88
N TYR A 636 -27.45 2.78 -18.82
CA TYR A 636 -26.37 3.56 -18.27
C TYR A 636 -25.83 2.95 -16.99
N TYR A 637 -24.53 3.12 -16.80
CA TYR A 637 -23.82 2.86 -15.55
C TYR A 637 -22.92 4.07 -15.28
N GLY A 638 -22.52 4.25 -14.03
CA GLY A 638 -21.56 5.26 -13.63
C GLY A 638 -20.16 4.69 -13.53
N LEU A 639 -19.17 5.43 -14.04
CA LEU A 639 -17.77 5.22 -13.69
C LEU A 639 -17.37 6.32 -12.71
N LEU A 640 -17.01 5.92 -11.49
CA LEU A 640 -16.56 6.83 -10.45
C LEU A 640 -15.03 6.80 -10.43
N LEU A 641 -14.41 7.94 -10.70
CA LEU A 641 -12.98 8.19 -10.52
C LEU A 641 -12.82 9.25 -9.43
N MET A 642 -12.07 8.93 -8.38
CA MET A 642 -11.69 9.86 -7.31
C MET A 642 -10.18 9.81 -7.15
N ASP A 643 -9.58 10.96 -6.84
CA ASP A 643 -8.14 11.19 -6.66
C ASP A 643 -7.99 12.15 -5.46
N GLY A 644 -6.96 11.93 -4.65
CA GLY A 644 -6.68 12.74 -3.48
C GLY A 644 -6.05 14.09 -3.86
N ASP A 645 -6.69 15.18 -3.42
CA ASP A 645 -6.19 16.52 -3.71
C ASP A 645 -4.78 16.75 -3.12
N ARG A 646 -3.80 16.97 -3.99
CA ARG A 646 -2.42 17.37 -3.63
C ARG A 646 -1.72 16.37 -2.69
N MET A 647 -1.99 15.07 -2.82
CA MET A 647 -1.37 14.04 -1.96
C MET A 647 0.17 14.03 -1.99
N GLY A 648 0.77 14.33 -3.15
CA GLY A 648 2.23 14.50 -3.25
C GLY A 648 2.75 15.65 -2.38
N ALA A 649 2.04 16.78 -2.35
CA ALA A 649 2.39 17.91 -1.48
C ALA A 649 2.13 17.58 -0.01
N LEU A 650 1.03 16.88 0.30
CA LEU A 650 0.74 16.42 1.66
C LEU A 650 1.88 15.56 2.24
N LEU A 651 2.40 14.62 1.45
CA LEU A 651 3.51 13.75 1.87
C LEU A 651 4.85 14.50 1.93
N ALA A 652 5.09 15.46 1.03
CA ALA A 652 6.32 16.23 1.00
C ALA A 652 6.40 17.30 2.10
N GLU A 653 5.29 17.98 2.38
CA GLU A 653 5.20 19.08 3.34
C GLU A 653 4.84 18.60 4.74
N GLY A 654 4.29 17.38 4.88
CA GLY A 654 3.84 16.84 6.16
C GLY A 654 2.48 17.39 6.61
N GLY A 655 1.67 17.97 5.72
CA GLY A 655 0.35 18.51 6.07
C GLY A 655 0.38 19.85 6.81
N GLY A 656 -0.79 20.29 7.27
CA GLY A 656 -1.01 21.66 7.78
C GLY A 656 -0.79 21.85 9.28
N VAL A 657 -0.36 20.81 10.00
CA VAL A 657 -0.17 20.85 11.46
C VAL A 657 1.15 21.53 11.79
N ASN A 658 1.09 22.56 12.63
CA ASN A 658 2.30 23.22 13.11
C ASN A 658 2.89 22.48 14.32
N PHE A 659 4.15 22.77 14.67
CA PHE A 659 4.81 22.17 15.84
C PHE A 659 3.98 22.30 17.12
N GLY A 660 3.44 23.48 17.42
CA GLY A 660 2.64 23.73 18.63
C GLY A 660 1.36 22.88 18.71
N GLU A 661 0.76 22.56 17.56
CA GLU A 661 -0.49 21.80 17.48
C GLU A 661 -0.30 20.30 17.65
N SER A 662 0.92 19.80 17.47
CA SER A 662 1.27 18.39 17.69
C SER A 662 1.51 18.01 19.15
N PHE A 663 1.61 19.00 20.05
CA PHE A 663 1.79 18.74 21.48
C PHE A 663 0.47 18.37 22.15
N HIS A 664 0.55 17.39 23.06
CA HIS A 664 -0.52 17.08 24.00
C HIS A 664 -1.01 18.37 24.71
N PRO A 665 -2.33 18.56 24.96
CA PRO A 665 -2.87 19.80 25.52
C PRO A 665 -2.13 20.33 26.76
N ALA A 666 -1.77 19.44 27.69
CA ALA A 666 -0.99 19.79 28.89
C ALA A 666 0.41 20.36 28.60
N ILE A 667 1.07 19.87 27.53
CA ILE A 667 2.38 20.37 27.09
C ILE A 667 2.21 21.63 26.26
N ARG A 668 1.20 21.66 25.37
CA ARG A 668 0.86 22.81 24.55
C ARG A 668 0.61 24.06 25.39
N GLN A 669 -0.17 23.94 26.48
CA GLN A 669 -0.45 25.06 27.38
C GLN A 669 0.83 25.63 28.02
N GLN A 670 1.75 24.77 28.45
CA GLN A 670 3.05 25.20 29.02
C GLN A 670 3.92 25.85 27.94
N PHE A 671 3.93 25.28 26.73
CA PHE A 671 4.67 25.79 25.58
C PHE A 671 4.17 27.18 25.18
N GLU A 672 2.86 27.35 24.99
CA GLU A 672 2.23 28.62 24.59
C GLU A 672 2.50 29.73 25.61
N ALA A 673 2.37 29.44 26.92
CA ALA A 673 2.64 30.42 27.97
C ALA A 673 4.08 30.95 27.95
N ARG A 674 5.05 30.13 27.51
CA ARG A 674 6.45 30.54 27.35
C ARG A 674 6.68 31.21 25.99
N ALA A 675 6.07 30.70 24.92
CA ALA A 675 6.13 31.28 23.58
C ALA A 675 5.60 32.72 23.54
N ASP A 676 4.60 33.07 24.35
CA ASP A 676 4.10 34.44 24.49
C ASP A 676 5.18 35.45 24.95
N ARG A 677 6.21 34.97 25.63
CA ARG A 677 7.33 35.79 26.14
C ARG A 677 8.61 35.65 25.32
N ASN A 678 8.60 34.77 24.32
CA ASN A 678 9.78 34.44 23.52
C ASN A 678 9.41 34.32 22.03
N PRO A 679 9.69 35.36 21.22
CA PRO A 679 9.31 35.41 19.81
C PRO A 679 9.85 34.26 18.95
N ARG A 680 11.02 33.70 19.28
CA ARG A 680 11.59 32.57 18.55
C ARG A 680 10.86 31.26 18.86
N LEU A 681 10.49 31.04 20.12
CA LEU A 681 9.64 29.89 20.50
C LEU A 681 8.27 29.97 19.85
N LYS A 682 7.69 31.17 19.79
CA LYS A 682 6.44 31.40 19.05
C LYS A 682 6.60 31.08 17.56
N ALA A 683 7.68 31.56 16.94
CA ALA A 683 7.99 31.25 15.56
C ALA A 683 8.19 29.75 15.32
N TYR A 684 8.81 29.01 16.26
CA TYR A 684 8.92 27.55 16.20
C TYR A 684 7.55 26.88 16.28
N ALA A 685 6.72 27.24 17.26
CA ALA A 685 5.37 26.68 17.41
C ALA A 685 4.49 26.91 16.19
N ASP A 686 4.60 28.08 15.55
CA ASP A 686 3.85 28.48 14.36
C ASP A 686 4.45 27.92 13.05
N THR A 687 5.60 27.22 13.09
CA THR A 687 6.21 26.63 11.90
C THR A 687 5.48 25.34 11.53
N PRO A 688 5.09 25.15 10.25
CA PRO A 688 4.56 23.88 9.76
C PRO A 688 5.53 22.74 10.08
N ARG A 689 5.01 21.68 10.70
CA ARG A 689 5.87 20.57 11.09
C ARG A 689 6.27 19.79 9.84
N PRO A 690 7.58 19.63 9.57
CA PRO A 690 8.06 18.90 8.41
C PRO A 690 7.61 17.42 8.43
N PRO A 691 7.76 16.72 7.30
CA PRO A 691 7.59 15.27 7.27
C PRO A 691 8.52 14.57 8.27
N SER A 692 8.00 13.54 8.93
CA SER A 692 8.76 12.59 9.73
C SER A 692 8.44 11.15 9.31
N PRO A 693 9.33 10.17 9.58
CA PRO A 693 9.09 8.78 9.21
C PRO A 693 7.77 8.24 9.79
N GLY A 694 7.51 8.45 11.08
CA GLY A 694 6.31 8.00 11.77
C GLY A 694 5.03 8.60 11.18
N ARG A 695 5.05 9.86 10.77
CA ARG A 695 3.91 10.48 10.07
C ARG A 695 3.71 9.90 8.67
N HIS A 696 4.78 9.67 7.91
CA HIS A 696 4.68 8.99 6.61
C HIS A 696 4.10 7.59 6.73
N MET A 697 4.56 6.84 7.73
CA MET A 697 4.07 5.49 8.01
C MET A 697 2.61 5.50 8.45
N ALA A 698 2.21 6.43 9.33
CA ALA A 698 0.83 6.58 9.78
C ALA A 698 -0.12 6.96 8.63
N ILE A 699 0.26 7.96 7.81
CA ILE A 699 -0.51 8.38 6.64
C ILE A 699 -0.62 7.22 5.64
N SER A 700 0.50 6.57 5.31
CA SER A 700 0.47 5.44 4.38
C SER A 700 -0.33 4.25 4.92
N GLY A 701 -0.30 3.98 6.23
CA GLY A 701 -1.13 2.97 6.86
C GLY A 701 -2.62 3.30 6.76
N ALA A 702 -3.00 4.55 6.99
CA ALA A 702 -4.37 5.02 6.83
C ALA A 702 -4.86 4.93 5.37
N LEU A 703 -4.01 5.28 4.40
CA LEU A 703 -4.29 5.12 2.97
C LEU A 703 -4.53 3.65 2.60
N ASN A 704 -3.71 2.73 3.12
CA ASN A 704 -3.90 1.30 2.91
C ASN A 704 -5.22 0.83 3.52
N ASP A 705 -5.55 1.24 4.75
CA ASP A 705 -6.80 0.87 5.41
C ASP A 705 -8.02 1.41 4.66
N PHE A 706 -7.95 2.65 4.15
CA PHE A 706 -9.00 3.21 3.29
C PHE A 706 -9.18 2.37 2.02
N ALA A 707 -8.10 2.12 1.27
CA ALA A 707 -8.14 1.40 0.00
C ALA A 707 -8.50 -0.09 0.12
N LEU A 708 -8.01 -0.78 1.15
CA LEU A 708 -8.19 -2.23 1.32
C LEU A 708 -9.42 -2.60 2.14
N ARG A 709 -9.93 -1.71 3.00
CA ARG A 709 -11.05 -2.02 3.91
C ARG A 709 -12.26 -1.15 3.63
N LEU A 710 -12.12 0.19 3.63
CA LEU A 710 -13.25 1.11 3.54
C LEU A 710 -13.83 1.17 2.12
N VAL A 711 -12.99 1.36 1.10
CA VAL A 711 -13.45 1.45 -0.29
C VAL A 711 -14.18 0.17 -0.74
N PRO A 712 -13.65 -1.05 -0.52
CA PRO A 712 -14.37 -2.28 -0.86
C PRO A 712 -15.65 -2.46 -0.05
N HIS A 713 -15.67 -2.04 1.22
CA HIS A 713 -16.87 -2.10 2.06
C HIS A 713 -17.97 -1.19 1.49
N ILE A 714 -17.65 0.07 1.23
CA ILE A 714 -18.61 1.05 0.71
C ILE A 714 -19.08 0.63 -0.68
N VAL A 715 -18.16 0.49 -1.64
CA VAL A 715 -18.52 0.25 -3.05
C VAL A 715 -19.24 -1.08 -3.25
N GLN A 716 -18.82 -2.14 -2.55
CA GLN A 716 -19.26 -3.51 -2.86
C GLN A 716 -20.20 -4.13 -1.80
N ARG A 717 -20.30 -3.58 -0.60
CA ARG A 717 -21.23 -4.05 0.45
C ARG A 717 -22.32 -3.05 0.78
N GLU A 718 -22.00 -1.76 0.88
CA GLU A 718 -23.01 -0.71 1.09
C GLU A 718 -23.73 -0.32 -0.20
N TYR A 719 -23.13 -0.56 -1.37
CA TYR A 719 -23.69 -0.29 -2.70
C TYR A 719 -23.56 -1.50 -3.64
N LEU A 720 -24.26 -1.48 -4.77
CA LEU A 720 -24.22 -2.53 -5.80
C LEU A 720 -23.04 -2.34 -6.78
N GLY A 721 -22.01 -1.60 -6.37
CA GLY A 721 -20.86 -1.28 -7.20
C GLY A 721 -19.84 -2.40 -7.30
N ARG A 722 -18.91 -2.20 -8.23
CA ARG A 722 -17.74 -3.02 -8.46
C ARG A 722 -16.49 -2.15 -8.36
N LEU A 723 -15.62 -2.47 -7.43
CA LEU A 723 -14.31 -1.82 -7.34
C LEU A 723 -13.43 -2.32 -8.49
N ILE A 724 -12.94 -1.41 -9.33
CA ILE A 724 -11.91 -1.71 -10.33
C ILE A 724 -10.54 -1.44 -9.70
N TYR A 725 -10.33 -0.29 -9.08
CA TYR A 725 -9.06 0.07 -8.47
C TYR A 725 -9.30 0.87 -7.19
N GLY A 726 -8.50 0.59 -6.17
CA GLY A 726 -8.43 1.32 -4.91
C GLY A 726 -6.99 1.29 -4.44
N GLY A 727 -6.26 2.38 -4.65
CA GLY A 727 -4.81 2.44 -4.44
C GLY A 727 -4.43 3.64 -3.59
N GLY A 728 -4.57 3.49 -2.28
CA GLY A 728 -4.41 4.59 -1.34
C GLY A 728 -5.56 5.58 -1.44
N ASP A 729 -5.31 6.72 -2.05
CA ASP A 729 -6.26 7.82 -2.25
C ASP A 729 -7.09 7.70 -3.54
N ASP A 730 -6.53 7.06 -4.56
CA ASP A 730 -7.22 6.87 -5.84
C ASP A 730 -8.30 5.78 -5.74
N VAL A 731 -9.49 6.07 -6.26
CA VAL A 731 -10.59 5.11 -6.39
C VAL A 731 -11.14 5.12 -7.81
N LEU A 732 -11.24 3.94 -8.40
CA LEU A 732 -11.99 3.70 -9.63
C LEU A 732 -13.00 2.59 -9.41
N ALA A 733 -14.28 2.91 -9.55
CA ALA A 733 -15.37 1.96 -9.39
C ALA A 733 -16.40 2.10 -10.50
N MET A 734 -17.05 0.98 -10.86
CA MET A 734 -18.27 1.00 -11.65
C MET A 734 -19.47 0.83 -10.73
N LEU A 735 -20.50 1.65 -10.91
CA LEU A 735 -21.73 1.58 -10.11
C LEU A 735 -22.96 1.67 -11.01
N PRO A 736 -24.11 1.13 -10.58
CA PRO A 736 -25.40 1.51 -11.15
C PRO A 736 -25.62 3.02 -10.98
N VAL A 737 -26.29 3.67 -11.94
CA VAL A 737 -26.51 5.13 -11.90
C VAL A 737 -27.17 5.58 -10.58
N ALA A 738 -28.10 4.79 -10.06
CA ALA A 738 -28.79 5.05 -8.80
C ALA A 738 -27.85 5.12 -7.58
N ASP A 739 -26.74 4.39 -7.60
CA ASP A 739 -25.79 4.29 -6.48
C ASP A 739 -24.61 5.25 -6.64
N LEU A 740 -24.41 5.85 -7.81
CA LEU A 740 -23.21 6.62 -8.15
C LEU A 740 -22.94 7.80 -7.19
N LEU A 741 -23.90 8.72 -7.05
CA LEU A 741 -23.73 9.92 -6.21
C LEU A 741 -23.73 9.59 -4.71
N PRO A 742 -24.63 8.73 -4.19
CA PRO A 742 -24.57 8.31 -2.79
C PRO A 742 -23.26 7.61 -2.42
N ALA A 743 -22.73 6.75 -3.28
CA ALA A 743 -21.44 6.09 -3.04
C ALA A 743 -20.28 7.09 -3.04
N ALA A 744 -20.27 8.05 -3.97
CA ALA A 744 -19.25 9.11 -4.01
C ALA A 744 -19.28 9.97 -2.73
N ALA A 745 -20.48 10.37 -2.28
CA ALA A 745 -20.64 11.11 -1.02
C ALA A 745 -20.14 10.29 0.18
N ARG A 746 -20.55 9.01 0.28
CA ARG A 746 -20.14 8.13 1.37
C ARG A 746 -18.64 7.88 1.40
N LEU A 747 -18.01 7.70 0.23
CA LEU A 747 -16.55 7.58 0.11
C LEU A 747 -15.85 8.86 0.58
N ARG A 748 -16.40 10.03 0.24
CA ARG A 748 -15.86 11.31 0.68
C ARG A 748 -16.00 11.51 2.19
N ASP A 749 -17.12 11.09 2.79
CA ASP A 749 -17.35 11.12 4.24
C ASP A 749 -16.33 10.22 4.97
N ALA A 750 -16.20 8.98 4.49
CA ALA A 750 -15.25 8.02 5.03
C ALA A 750 -13.78 8.48 4.90
N TRP A 751 -13.44 9.15 3.81
CA TRP A 751 -12.11 9.77 3.61
C TRP A 751 -11.81 10.84 4.68
N SER A 752 -12.81 11.60 5.12
CA SER A 752 -12.67 12.55 6.24
C SER A 752 -12.78 11.92 7.64
N GLY A 753 -13.03 10.62 7.76
CA GLY A 753 -13.21 9.93 9.04
C GLY A 753 -14.63 9.97 9.61
N VAL A 754 -15.64 10.25 8.78
CA VAL A 754 -17.08 10.31 9.16
C VAL A 754 -17.84 9.02 8.82
#